data_AF-A0A9E7NDB2-F1
#
_entry.id   AF-A0A9E7NDB2-F1
#
_cell.length_a   1.000
_cell.length_b   1.000
_cell.length_c   1.000
_cell.angle_alpha   90.00
_cell.angle_beta   90.00
_cell.angle_gamma   90.00
#
_symmetry.space_group_name_H-M   'P 1'
#
loop_
_entity.id
_entity.type
_entity.pdbx_description
1 polymer ?
#
loop_
_entity_poly.entity_id
_entity_poly.type
_entity_poly.pdbx_seq_one_letter_code
_entity_poly.pdbx_strand_id
1 'polypeptide(L)'
;MEGRMPSVDYGTAEEVTRTLERRLVERLQSDVTATRRSVLGGIGVAGSAAFGVGRSALSSGGDDDHDGHGGHGVVGEFEDADFDPHEYLTAFNTGQNGQENVQQDAYEEDGRTVREFELTAVDVPITIAPGIEFDAWAFNGQVPGPTLRVVEGDLIRVKFANGSRHAHTIHPHLRNLDPTMDGVPQNGPGALEPGESFTYEWIAQPTGMHFYHCHAMPLKEHIHRGLYGTIIVEVEPTVKYRAHPETEEDKESALYQINLNREVYNHALTQYYNPAPEHDKPTYTTLQNKLPEWKREFPKWVEAHSKALQMAVRRIYWARDALDELETRGHNVGGLTWKRPHDFRSVTYNQSGFDVDSNTGRDGHATLELSKIGTFDIEYHRPLPDDANIKQVILKQEKSGKWFVSIVLDTEPEYPEPPEPSTIDVEDTVGIDLGILAFTHDSDGIAVTPPEFSEDIKRIDKRHRELSGKDHGSNNWEKARRRLAEAYEDLQNKFKDFREKLARAYTREFDAVFLEDLNTRGLLRLSSNWRNIALMSWYETIQTFKRHGRKNGCHVITVPPEGTTKRCAKCSVETAKPLWVREHSCPACGFEADRDRNAAFEVQKLGLKELGVDYSLDVLLGLGESESTPAETATAVDTREVSASRVVETGSLPSRNAGRPASPHAG
;
A
#
# COMPACT_ATOMS: atom_id res chain seq x y z
N MET A 1 3.15 -44.45 30.23
CA MET A 1 1.74 -44.49 29.81
C MET A 1 1.64 -43.67 28.54
N GLU A 2 1.44 -44.35 27.42
CA GLU A 2 1.30 -43.75 26.09
C GLU A 2 0.01 -42.93 26.02
N GLY A 3 0.14 -41.61 25.86
CA GLY A 3 -0.98 -40.71 25.58
C GLY A 3 -1.10 -40.52 24.08
N ARG A 4 -2.11 -41.17 23.49
CA ARG A 4 -2.50 -41.10 22.08
C ARG A 4 -2.81 -39.66 21.68
N MET A 5 -2.21 -39.15 20.60
CA MET A 5 -2.60 -37.90 19.95
C MET A 5 -4.12 -37.91 19.68
N PRO A 6 -4.86 -36.80 19.90
CA PRO A 6 -6.24 -36.72 19.47
C PRO A 6 -6.29 -36.91 17.95
N SER A 7 -7.19 -37.78 17.48
CA SER A 7 -7.46 -37.94 16.05
C SER A 7 -7.89 -36.60 15.48
N VAL A 8 -7.30 -36.23 14.34
CA VAL A 8 -7.71 -35.09 13.53
C VAL A 8 -9.20 -35.22 13.24
N ASP A 9 -10.01 -34.29 13.75
CA ASP A 9 -11.43 -34.22 13.42
C ASP A 9 -11.57 -33.59 12.04
N TYR A 10 -11.54 -34.46 11.03
CA TYR A 10 -11.77 -34.10 9.63
C TYR A 10 -13.20 -33.57 9.40
N GLY A 11 -14.13 -33.80 10.33
CA GLY A 11 -15.53 -33.37 10.23
C GLY A 11 -15.67 -31.84 10.25
N THR A 12 -14.99 -31.15 11.17
CA THR A 12 -15.06 -29.67 11.24
C THR A 12 -14.44 -29.00 10.00
N ALA A 13 -13.37 -29.58 9.44
CA ALA A 13 -12.74 -29.05 8.23
C ALA A 13 -13.59 -29.30 6.98
N GLU A 14 -14.22 -30.46 6.90
CA GLU A 14 -15.19 -30.80 5.86
C GLU A 14 -16.44 -29.92 5.96
N GLU A 15 -16.89 -29.55 7.15
CA GLU A 15 -18.05 -28.68 7.37
C GLU A 15 -17.79 -27.21 7.00
N VAL A 16 -16.59 -26.69 7.31
CA VAL A 16 -16.17 -25.35 6.86
C VAL A 16 -15.99 -25.32 5.34
N THR A 17 -15.35 -26.34 4.76
CA THR A 17 -15.16 -26.43 3.30
C THR A 17 -16.52 -26.58 2.59
N ARG A 18 -17.43 -27.42 3.10
CA ARG A 18 -18.79 -27.54 2.58
C ARG A 18 -19.62 -26.29 2.76
N THR A 19 -19.40 -25.51 3.83
CA THR A 19 -20.10 -24.23 4.02
C THR A 19 -19.63 -23.18 3.02
N LEU A 20 -18.33 -23.11 2.76
CA LEU A 20 -17.74 -22.22 1.74
C LEU A 20 -18.11 -22.66 0.32
N GLU A 21 -18.06 -23.96 0.02
CA GLU A 21 -18.50 -24.53 -1.26
C GLU A 21 -20.01 -24.35 -1.47
N ARG A 22 -20.83 -24.54 -0.43
CA ARG A 22 -22.28 -24.33 -0.52
C ARG A 22 -22.61 -22.85 -0.75
N ARG A 23 -21.95 -21.90 -0.07
CA ARG A 23 -22.14 -20.47 -0.33
C ARG A 23 -21.70 -20.06 -1.75
N LEU A 24 -20.60 -20.63 -2.23
CA LEU A 24 -20.14 -20.45 -3.61
C LEU A 24 -21.15 -21.03 -4.63
N VAL A 25 -21.73 -22.20 -4.34
CA VAL A 25 -22.73 -22.87 -5.19
C VAL A 25 -24.11 -22.19 -5.12
N GLU A 26 -24.52 -21.70 -3.95
CA GLU A 26 -25.76 -20.93 -3.76
C GLU A 26 -25.68 -19.59 -4.50
N ARG A 27 -24.54 -18.88 -4.48
CA ARG A 27 -24.27 -17.72 -5.35
C ARG A 27 -24.33 -18.07 -6.84
N LEU A 28 -23.77 -19.21 -7.26
CA LEU A 28 -23.83 -19.68 -8.65
C LEU A 28 -25.25 -20.10 -9.09
N GLN A 29 -26.16 -20.37 -8.15
CA GLN A 29 -27.54 -20.78 -8.42
C GLN A 29 -28.54 -19.63 -8.32
N SER A 30 -28.25 -18.57 -7.55
CA SER A 30 -29.12 -17.40 -7.41
C SER A 30 -28.98 -16.38 -8.55
N ASP A 31 -27.86 -16.38 -9.29
CA ASP A 31 -27.66 -15.50 -10.44
C ASP A 31 -27.85 -16.21 -11.78
N VAL A 32 -29.10 -16.23 -12.26
CA VAL A 32 -29.37 -16.36 -13.71
C VAL A 32 -29.16 -15.00 -14.40
N THR A 33 -27.98 -14.42 -14.21
CA THR A 33 -27.36 -13.41 -15.08
C THR A 33 -25.85 -13.54 -14.95
N ALA A 34 -25.33 -14.65 -15.47
CA ALA A 34 -23.90 -14.87 -15.62
C ALA A 34 -23.25 -13.73 -16.44
N THR A 35 -22.47 -12.87 -15.79
CA THR A 35 -21.50 -12.02 -16.47
C THR A 35 -20.30 -12.88 -16.88
N ARG A 36 -20.19 -13.10 -18.19
CA ARG A 36 -19.10 -13.57 -19.08
C ARG A 36 -17.61 -13.61 -18.62
N ARG A 37 -17.24 -13.88 -17.36
CA ARG A 37 -15.81 -13.98 -16.94
C ARG A 37 -15.30 -15.37 -16.57
N SER A 38 -16.14 -16.41 -16.60
CA SER A 38 -15.74 -17.76 -16.19
C SER A 38 -15.82 -18.85 -17.27
N VAL A 39 -16.26 -18.56 -18.50
CA VAL A 39 -16.21 -19.53 -19.62
C VAL A 39 -15.86 -18.78 -20.90
N LEU A 40 -14.81 -19.24 -21.60
CA LEU A 40 -14.22 -18.77 -22.88
C LEU A 40 -12.81 -18.16 -22.81
N GLY A 41 -11.89 -18.85 -22.12
CA GLY A 41 -10.62 -19.17 -22.78
C GLY A 41 -10.85 -20.29 -23.81
N GLY A 42 -11.40 -19.94 -24.98
CA GLY A 42 -11.52 -20.85 -26.12
C GLY A 42 -12.84 -20.78 -26.90
N ILE A 43 -12.76 -20.34 -28.17
CA ILE A 43 -13.70 -20.52 -29.30
C ILE A 43 -14.74 -19.38 -29.58
N GLY A 44 -14.40 -18.52 -30.55
CA GLY A 44 -15.13 -18.24 -31.81
C GLY A 44 -16.61 -17.76 -31.87
N VAL A 45 -16.79 -16.55 -32.44
CA VAL A 45 -17.79 -16.11 -33.46
C VAL A 45 -19.24 -15.68 -33.05
N ALA A 46 -19.56 -14.41 -33.40
CA ALA A 46 -20.81 -13.77 -33.88
C ALA A 46 -22.01 -13.41 -32.95
N GLY A 47 -22.53 -12.17 -33.10
CA GLY A 47 -23.99 -11.90 -33.28
C GLY A 47 -24.76 -10.99 -32.30
N SER A 48 -24.86 -9.69 -32.61
CA SER A 48 -26.02 -8.73 -32.61
C SER A 48 -27.25 -8.76 -31.66
N ALA A 49 -27.63 -7.53 -31.22
CA ALA A 49 -28.99 -6.92 -30.98
C ALA A 49 -29.81 -7.31 -29.71
N ALA A 50 -30.71 -6.51 -29.10
CA ALA A 50 -31.09 -5.08 -29.02
C ALA A 50 -32.32 -4.93 -28.04
N PHE A 51 -32.62 -3.69 -27.56
CA PHE A 51 -33.87 -3.17 -26.89
C PHE A 51 -34.20 -3.65 -25.46
N GLY A 52 -34.78 -2.87 -24.51
CA GLY A 52 -35.30 -1.50 -24.46
C GLY A 52 -36.53 -1.37 -23.51
N VAL A 53 -36.61 -0.24 -22.76
CA VAL A 53 -37.81 0.50 -22.26
C VAL A 53 -38.50 0.12 -20.92
N GLY A 54 -38.63 1.14 -20.02
CA GLY A 54 -39.92 1.41 -19.33
C GLY A 54 -39.90 1.98 -17.89
N ARG A 55 -40.01 3.32 -17.73
CA ARG A 55 -40.33 4.06 -16.47
C ARG A 55 -41.83 4.01 -16.11
N SER A 56 -42.18 4.28 -14.84
CA SER A 56 -43.40 5.02 -14.45
C SER A 56 -43.32 5.53 -12.98
N ALA A 57 -43.67 6.82 -12.80
CA ALA A 57 -43.71 7.61 -11.57
C ALA A 57 -45.12 7.65 -10.93
N LEU A 58 -45.25 8.12 -9.68
CA LEU A 58 -46.47 8.68 -9.07
C LEU A 58 -46.14 9.59 -7.86
N SER A 59 -46.92 10.67 -7.70
CA SER A 59 -46.71 11.84 -6.82
C SER A 59 -47.83 12.08 -5.77
N SER A 60 -47.66 13.14 -4.95
CA SER A 60 -48.60 13.94 -4.11
C SER A 60 -48.87 13.46 -2.66
N GLY A 61 -49.00 14.29 -1.60
CA GLY A 61 -48.95 15.75 -1.34
C GLY A 61 -49.59 16.08 0.04
N GLY A 62 -49.26 17.22 0.69
CA GLY A 62 -50.02 17.77 1.86
C GLY A 62 -49.26 18.77 2.77
N ASP A 63 -49.74 20.03 2.81
CA ASP A 63 -49.23 21.24 3.51
C ASP A 63 -49.59 21.38 5.01
N ASP A 64 -48.79 22.18 5.77
CA ASP A 64 -49.24 23.05 6.87
C ASP A 64 -48.20 24.16 7.19
N ASP A 65 -48.66 25.42 7.28
CA ASP A 65 -47.92 26.69 7.45
C ASP A 65 -47.47 27.01 8.89
N HIS A 66 -46.27 27.59 9.07
CA HIS A 66 -45.96 28.59 10.11
C HIS A 66 -44.68 29.40 9.81
N ASP A 67 -44.83 30.72 9.66
CA ASP A 67 -43.75 31.71 9.45
C ASP A 67 -42.84 31.95 10.68
N GLY A 68 -41.52 32.05 10.44
CA GLY A 68 -40.54 32.51 11.44
C GLY A 68 -39.08 32.36 11.00
N HIS A 69 -38.54 33.37 10.32
CA HIS A 69 -37.17 33.56 9.80
C HIS A 69 -35.99 32.74 10.39
N GLY A 70 -35.24 32.11 9.48
CA GLY A 70 -33.77 31.96 9.58
C GLY A 70 -33.25 30.54 9.31
N GLY A 71 -32.87 30.23 8.07
CA GLY A 71 -32.19 28.97 7.76
C GLY A 71 -31.89 28.82 6.28
N HIS A 72 -30.68 28.37 5.96
CA HIS A 72 -30.25 27.97 4.62
C HIS A 72 -31.19 26.89 4.07
N GLY A 73 -32.14 27.27 3.22
CA GLY A 73 -33.04 26.37 2.49
C GLY A 73 -32.86 26.56 0.98
N VAL A 74 -32.89 25.45 0.25
CA VAL A 74 -32.82 25.41 -1.21
C VAL A 74 -34.04 26.15 -1.78
N VAL A 75 -33.81 27.02 -2.76
CA VAL A 75 -34.89 27.75 -3.43
C VAL A 75 -35.43 26.87 -4.56
N GLY A 76 -36.67 26.39 -4.42
CA GLY A 76 -37.44 25.70 -5.47
C GLY A 76 -37.61 24.20 -5.25
N GLU A 77 -38.85 23.71 -5.31
CA GLU A 77 -39.15 22.29 -5.53
C GLU A 77 -38.73 21.93 -6.96
N PHE A 78 -37.81 20.99 -7.11
CA PHE A 78 -37.43 20.46 -8.41
C PHE A 78 -38.46 19.39 -8.80
N GLU A 79 -39.28 19.65 -9.82
CA GLU A 79 -40.14 18.63 -10.43
C GLU A 79 -39.27 17.55 -11.09
N ASP A 80 -39.70 16.28 -11.01
CA ASP A 80 -39.04 15.09 -11.59
C ASP A 80 -38.66 15.28 -13.07
N ALA A 81 -37.45 15.78 -13.31
CA ALA A 81 -36.74 15.62 -14.57
C ALA A 81 -35.92 14.32 -14.48
N ASP A 82 -35.91 13.52 -15.55
CA ASP A 82 -34.88 12.51 -15.78
C ASP A 82 -33.51 13.20 -15.71
N PHE A 83 -32.88 13.22 -14.54
CA PHE A 83 -31.52 13.72 -14.34
C PHE A 83 -30.63 12.50 -14.08
N ASP A 84 -29.93 12.04 -15.12
CA ASP A 84 -28.82 11.11 -14.96
C ASP A 84 -27.54 11.95 -14.77
N PRO A 85 -26.99 12.04 -13.55
CA PRO A 85 -25.76 12.79 -13.30
C PRO A 85 -24.59 12.29 -14.16
N HIS A 86 -24.57 11.02 -14.59
CA HIS A 86 -23.51 10.45 -15.42
C HIS A 86 -23.52 10.97 -16.87
N GLU A 87 -24.64 11.51 -17.37
CA GLU A 87 -24.68 12.19 -18.67
C GLU A 87 -24.02 13.58 -18.65
N TYR A 88 -23.83 14.16 -17.47
CA TYR A 88 -23.31 15.51 -17.26
C TYR A 88 -21.95 15.54 -16.53
N LEU A 89 -21.42 14.38 -16.15
CA LEU A 89 -20.01 14.24 -15.74
C LEU A 89 -19.12 14.39 -16.98
N THR A 90 -18.69 15.62 -17.25
CA THR A 90 -17.78 15.95 -18.35
C THR A 90 -16.42 15.30 -18.10
N ALA A 91 -16.13 14.20 -18.79
CA ALA A 91 -14.83 13.54 -18.95
C ALA A 91 -13.88 13.59 -17.72
N PHE A 92 -13.92 12.55 -16.88
CA PHE A 92 -12.88 12.29 -15.89
C PHE A 92 -11.73 11.51 -16.55
N ASN A 93 -10.50 12.03 -16.51
CA ASN A 93 -9.31 11.29 -16.96
C ASN A 93 -8.56 10.70 -15.77
N THR A 94 -8.02 9.50 -15.96
CA THR A 94 -7.27 8.75 -14.94
C THR A 94 -5.79 9.12 -14.91
N GLY A 95 -5.40 10.16 -15.66
CA GLY A 95 -4.04 10.66 -15.78
C GLY A 95 -3.12 9.78 -16.64
N GLN A 96 -3.69 8.89 -17.46
CA GLN A 96 -2.91 8.08 -18.39
C GLN A 96 -2.55 8.89 -19.65
N ASN A 97 -1.32 8.74 -20.12
CA ASN A 97 -0.84 9.45 -21.30
C ASN A 97 -1.69 9.10 -22.55
N GLY A 98 -2.07 10.12 -23.32
CA GLY A 98 -2.90 9.98 -24.52
C GLY A 98 -4.42 10.06 -24.28
N GLN A 99 -4.87 10.20 -23.02
CA GLN A 99 -6.24 10.61 -22.72
C GLN A 99 -6.44 12.10 -23.06
N GLU A 100 -7.66 12.46 -23.45
CA GLU A 100 -8.00 13.85 -23.79
C GLU A 100 -7.65 14.78 -22.61
N ASN A 101 -7.02 15.93 -22.93
CA ASN A 101 -6.59 16.95 -21.96
C ASN A 101 -5.47 16.55 -20.98
N VAL A 102 -4.83 15.37 -21.16
CA VAL A 102 -3.63 14.94 -20.42
C VAL A 102 -2.43 14.82 -21.38
N GLN A 103 -1.77 15.94 -21.65
CA GLN A 103 -0.48 15.91 -22.37
C GLN A 103 0.63 15.68 -21.35
N GLN A 104 1.20 14.48 -21.36
CA GLN A 104 2.31 14.10 -20.49
C GLN A 104 3.51 13.65 -21.32
N ASP A 105 4.63 14.35 -21.15
CA ASP A 105 5.93 13.92 -21.65
C ASP A 105 6.77 13.40 -20.48
N ALA A 106 7.46 12.27 -20.68
CA ALA A 106 8.34 11.69 -19.68
C ALA A 106 9.75 11.52 -20.25
N TYR A 107 10.76 12.08 -19.56
CA TYR A 107 12.17 11.98 -19.96
C TYR A 107 13.09 12.10 -18.74
N GLU A 108 14.38 11.81 -18.94
CA GLU A 108 15.39 11.90 -17.87
C GLU A 108 16.15 13.23 -17.95
N GLU A 109 16.23 13.94 -16.83
CA GLU A 109 17.02 15.18 -16.65
C GLU A 109 17.80 15.10 -15.34
N ASP A 110 19.10 15.36 -15.35
CA ASP A 110 19.98 15.31 -14.17
C ASP A 110 19.86 14.02 -13.31
N GLY A 111 19.53 12.91 -13.95
CA GLY A 111 19.33 11.61 -13.31
C GLY A 111 18.10 11.53 -12.41
N ARG A 112 17.06 12.29 -12.76
CA ARG A 112 15.70 12.17 -12.24
C ARG A 112 14.74 12.10 -13.43
N THR A 113 13.72 11.26 -13.31
CA THR A 113 12.61 11.23 -14.26
C THR A 113 11.81 12.53 -14.11
N VAL A 114 11.70 13.30 -15.20
CA VAL A 114 10.83 14.47 -15.31
C VAL A 114 9.55 14.03 -15.98
N ARG A 115 8.42 14.34 -15.36
CA ARG A 115 7.09 14.22 -15.95
C ARG A 115 6.58 15.63 -16.21
N GLU A 116 6.61 16.01 -17.47
CA GLU A 116 6.21 17.33 -17.94
C GLU A 116 4.75 17.32 -18.37
N PHE A 117 4.00 18.33 -17.92
CA PHE A 117 2.59 18.52 -18.20
C PHE A 117 2.35 19.93 -18.73
N GLU A 118 1.42 20.06 -19.68
CA GLU A 118 0.96 21.36 -20.16
C GLU A 118 -0.46 21.63 -19.66
N LEU A 119 -0.63 22.70 -18.88
CA LEU A 119 -1.91 23.13 -18.34
C LEU A 119 -2.21 24.57 -18.77
N THR A 120 -3.39 24.78 -19.35
CA THR A 120 -3.88 26.12 -19.71
C THR A 120 -5.16 26.40 -18.96
N ALA A 121 -5.21 27.49 -18.18
CA ALA A 121 -6.46 27.95 -17.60
C ALA A 121 -7.30 28.68 -18.67
N VAL A 122 -8.56 28.30 -18.83
CA VAL A 122 -9.48 28.86 -19.83
C VAL A 122 -10.86 29.10 -19.24
N ASP A 123 -11.58 30.08 -19.80
CA ASP A 123 -13.01 30.27 -19.52
C ASP A 123 -13.80 29.39 -20.48
N VAL A 124 -14.61 28.47 -19.94
CA VAL A 124 -15.40 27.54 -20.74
C VAL A 124 -16.78 27.33 -20.12
N PRO A 125 -17.88 27.45 -20.89
CA PRO A 125 -19.18 27.02 -20.40
C PRO A 125 -19.20 25.48 -20.32
N ILE A 126 -19.61 24.96 -19.17
CA ILE A 126 -19.84 23.52 -18.97
C ILE A 126 -21.32 23.27 -18.63
N THR A 127 -21.90 22.24 -19.22
CA THR A 127 -23.26 21.81 -18.90
C THR A 127 -23.24 21.00 -17.61
N ILE A 128 -23.81 21.51 -16.52
CA ILE A 128 -23.84 20.82 -15.20
C ILE A 128 -25.15 20.07 -14.95
N ALA A 129 -26.19 20.39 -15.72
CA ALA A 129 -27.47 19.71 -15.73
C ALA A 129 -28.21 20.01 -17.05
N PRO A 130 -29.29 19.29 -17.41
CA PRO A 130 -30.02 19.55 -18.64
C PRO A 130 -30.45 21.02 -18.76
N GLY A 131 -29.91 21.73 -19.76
CA GLY A 131 -30.21 23.14 -19.99
C GLY A 131 -29.59 24.13 -18.99
N ILE A 132 -28.74 23.67 -18.06
CA ILE A 132 -28.01 24.51 -17.11
C ILE A 132 -26.54 24.55 -17.51
N GLU A 133 -26.15 25.68 -18.10
CA GLU A 133 -24.76 26.02 -18.38
C GLU A 133 -24.14 26.76 -17.19
N PHE A 134 -22.90 26.40 -16.87
CA PHE A 134 -22.09 27.02 -15.84
C PHE A 134 -20.81 27.58 -16.47
N ASP A 135 -20.58 28.88 -16.33
CA ASP A 135 -19.35 29.54 -16.79
C ASP A 135 -18.17 29.15 -15.87
N ALA A 136 -17.52 28.04 -16.23
CA ALA A 136 -16.37 27.52 -15.51
C ALA A 136 -15.08 28.23 -15.88
N TRP A 137 -14.17 28.23 -14.90
CA TRP A 137 -12.74 28.46 -15.11
C TRP A 137 -12.08 27.09 -14.95
N ALA A 138 -11.48 26.60 -16.02
CA ALA A 138 -11.07 25.20 -16.11
C ALA A 138 -9.61 25.08 -16.52
N PHE A 139 -8.91 24.09 -15.97
CA PHE A 139 -7.59 23.68 -16.49
C PHE A 139 -7.83 22.77 -17.70
N ASN A 140 -7.23 23.10 -18.84
CA ASN A 140 -7.41 22.41 -20.13
C ASN A 140 -8.90 22.22 -20.52
N GLY A 141 -9.77 23.16 -20.15
CA GLY A 141 -11.19 23.10 -20.47
C GLY A 141 -11.98 22.02 -19.71
N GLN A 142 -11.38 21.36 -18.71
CA GLN A 142 -11.98 20.28 -17.94
C GLN A 142 -12.21 20.67 -16.46
N VAL A 143 -13.34 20.22 -15.90
CA VAL A 143 -13.65 20.34 -14.46
C VAL A 143 -14.09 18.96 -13.93
N PRO A 144 -13.39 18.37 -12.94
CA PRO A 144 -12.09 18.78 -12.40
C PRO A 144 -11.01 18.82 -13.49
N GLY A 145 -9.98 19.65 -13.29
CA GLY A 145 -8.82 19.72 -14.17
C GLY A 145 -8.06 18.38 -14.30
N PRO A 146 -7.15 18.26 -15.27
CA PRO A 146 -6.47 17.01 -15.60
C PRO A 146 -5.78 16.32 -14.41
N THR A 147 -5.82 14.99 -14.36
CA THR A 147 -5.13 14.21 -13.33
C THR A 147 -3.64 14.13 -13.65
N LEU A 148 -2.79 14.67 -12.77
CA LEU A 148 -1.34 14.57 -12.87
C LEU A 148 -0.85 13.27 -12.23
N ARG A 149 -0.64 12.22 -13.01
CA ARG A 149 -0.19 10.91 -12.51
C ARG A 149 1.32 10.75 -12.65
N VAL A 150 1.98 10.46 -11.54
CA VAL A 150 3.45 10.46 -11.39
C VAL A 150 3.91 9.39 -10.41
N VAL A 151 5.21 9.08 -10.39
CA VAL A 151 5.80 8.15 -9.43
C VAL A 151 6.53 8.94 -8.34
N GLU A 152 6.50 8.44 -7.11
CA GLU A 152 7.17 9.07 -5.97
C GLU A 152 8.66 9.31 -6.27
N GLY A 153 9.10 10.57 -6.14
CA GLY A 153 10.46 11.02 -6.42
C GLY A 153 10.69 11.61 -7.82
N ASP A 154 9.71 11.52 -8.73
CA ASP A 154 9.73 12.22 -10.02
C ASP A 154 9.75 13.74 -9.84
N LEU A 155 10.29 14.46 -10.83
CA LEU A 155 10.11 15.90 -10.95
C LEU A 155 8.84 16.16 -11.77
N ILE A 156 7.80 16.67 -11.13
CA ILE A 156 6.61 17.17 -11.80
C ILE A 156 6.94 18.54 -12.37
N ARG A 157 6.93 18.68 -13.70
CA ARG A 157 7.14 19.96 -14.38
C ARG A 157 5.84 20.38 -15.03
N VAL A 158 5.26 21.49 -14.62
CA VAL A 158 3.99 21.99 -15.18
C VAL A 158 4.24 23.30 -15.91
N LYS A 159 4.14 23.26 -17.25
CA LYS A 159 4.07 24.46 -18.07
C LYS A 159 2.65 25.00 -17.99
N PHE A 160 2.46 26.00 -17.14
CA PHE A 160 1.17 26.63 -16.91
C PHE A 160 1.03 27.90 -17.75
N ALA A 161 -0.06 28.02 -18.51
CA ALA A 161 -0.42 29.23 -19.26
C ALA A 161 -1.80 29.74 -18.85
N ASN A 162 -1.95 31.05 -18.74
CA ASN A 162 -3.24 31.67 -18.47
C ASN A 162 -3.88 32.18 -19.77
N GLY A 163 -4.80 31.39 -20.33
CA GLY A 163 -5.61 31.76 -21.50
C GLY A 163 -6.97 32.38 -21.16
N SER A 164 -7.26 32.58 -19.88
CA SER A 164 -8.54 33.10 -19.38
C SER A 164 -8.59 34.64 -19.36
N ARG A 165 -9.72 35.21 -18.93
CA ARG A 165 -9.86 36.66 -18.70
C ARG A 165 -9.43 37.11 -17.30
N HIS A 166 -9.10 36.18 -16.40
CA HIS A 166 -8.81 36.46 -14.99
C HIS A 166 -7.40 36.01 -14.62
N ALA A 167 -6.78 36.63 -13.62
CA ALA A 167 -5.48 36.18 -13.14
C ALA A 167 -5.59 34.82 -12.43
N HIS A 168 -4.68 33.90 -12.73
CA HIS A 168 -4.72 32.52 -12.22
C HIS A 168 -3.35 32.03 -11.75
N THR A 169 -3.37 31.03 -10.87
CA THR A 169 -2.19 30.26 -10.44
C THR A 169 -2.49 28.78 -10.44
N ILE A 170 -1.47 27.97 -10.18
CA ILE A 170 -1.62 26.56 -9.82
C ILE A 170 -0.79 26.25 -8.57
N HIS A 171 -1.48 25.82 -7.52
CA HIS A 171 -0.90 25.47 -6.23
C HIS A 171 -1.12 23.99 -5.94
N PRO A 172 -0.06 23.17 -5.83
CA PRO A 172 -0.19 21.76 -5.47
C PRO A 172 -0.24 21.57 -3.95
N HIS A 173 -0.98 20.57 -3.49
CA HIS A 173 -0.93 20.05 -2.12
C HIS A 173 0.07 18.91 -2.01
N LEU A 174 1.30 19.20 -2.43
CA LEU A 174 2.44 18.30 -2.27
C LEU A 174 3.32 18.75 -1.10
N ARG A 175 4.19 17.86 -0.66
CA ARG A 175 5.04 18.13 0.51
C ARG A 175 6.37 18.75 0.09
N ASN A 176 6.89 19.63 0.95
CA ASN A 176 8.21 20.26 0.80
C ASN A 176 8.34 21.11 -0.48
N LEU A 177 7.31 21.90 -0.78
CA LEU A 177 7.31 22.82 -1.91
C LEU A 177 8.36 23.92 -1.71
N ASP A 178 9.11 24.21 -2.76
CA ASP A 178 9.87 25.45 -2.83
C ASP A 178 8.86 26.62 -2.90
N PRO A 179 8.93 27.62 -1.99
CA PRO A 179 8.02 28.76 -2.03
C PRO A 179 8.03 29.48 -3.38
N THR A 180 9.13 29.46 -4.13
CA THR A 180 9.20 30.09 -5.46
C THR A 180 8.41 29.33 -6.54
N MET A 181 8.02 28.09 -6.25
CA MET A 181 7.29 27.18 -7.13
C MET A 181 5.91 26.78 -6.57
N ASP A 182 5.46 27.37 -5.45
CA ASP A 182 4.25 26.91 -4.77
C ASP A 182 2.95 27.44 -5.39
N GLY A 183 2.99 28.49 -6.21
CA GLY A 183 1.80 29.05 -6.86
C GLY A 183 0.84 29.81 -5.93
N VAL A 184 1.28 30.18 -4.73
CA VAL A 184 0.59 31.13 -3.86
C VAL A 184 0.90 32.56 -4.35
N PRO A 185 -0.09 33.47 -4.51
CA PRO A 185 0.15 34.77 -5.15
C PRO A 185 1.21 35.67 -4.49
N GLN A 186 1.55 35.41 -3.22
CA GLN A 186 2.59 36.13 -2.49
C GLN A 186 4.01 35.60 -2.75
N ASN A 187 4.14 34.45 -3.41
CA ASN A 187 5.42 33.79 -3.68
C ASN A 187 5.61 33.55 -5.20
N GLY A 188 6.82 33.12 -5.58
CA GLY A 188 7.14 32.75 -6.96
C GLY A 188 6.82 33.85 -7.99
N PRO A 189 6.21 33.53 -9.14
CA PRO A 189 5.83 34.52 -10.16
C PRO A 189 4.62 35.38 -9.76
N GLY A 190 3.97 35.10 -8.62
CA GLY A 190 2.68 35.69 -8.27
C GLY A 190 1.51 35.11 -9.08
N ALA A 191 0.40 35.84 -9.14
CA ALA A 191 -0.73 35.50 -10.01
C ALA A 191 -0.38 35.85 -11.46
N LEU A 192 -0.54 34.89 -12.38
CA LEU A 192 -0.29 35.11 -13.79
C LEU A 192 -1.47 35.85 -14.40
N GLU A 193 -1.22 36.99 -15.03
CA GLU A 193 -2.22 37.78 -15.75
C GLU A 193 -2.62 37.10 -17.07
N PRO A 194 -3.76 37.49 -17.69
CA PRO A 194 -4.17 36.97 -18.99
C PRO A 194 -3.04 37.06 -20.05
N GLY A 195 -2.71 35.91 -20.65
CA GLY A 195 -1.65 35.75 -21.64
C GLY A 195 -0.26 35.44 -21.08
N GLU A 196 -0.09 35.42 -19.75
CA GLU A 196 1.18 35.03 -19.12
C GLU A 196 1.31 33.51 -18.93
N SER A 197 2.55 33.05 -18.80
CA SER A 197 2.87 31.63 -18.59
C SER A 197 4.07 31.47 -17.65
N PHE A 198 4.08 30.40 -16.87
CA PHE A 198 5.19 30.04 -15.98
C PHE A 198 5.36 28.52 -15.90
N THR A 199 6.58 28.05 -15.67
CA THR A 199 6.87 26.62 -15.46
C THR A 199 7.08 26.35 -13.99
N TYR A 200 6.19 25.58 -13.38
CA TYR A 200 6.28 25.12 -12.01
C TYR A 200 7.02 23.79 -11.93
N GLU A 201 7.79 23.59 -10.86
CA GLU A 201 8.51 22.34 -10.62
C GLU A 201 8.30 21.85 -9.18
N TRP A 202 7.83 20.60 -9.05
CA TRP A 202 7.55 19.97 -7.76
C TRP A 202 8.16 18.59 -7.68
N ILE A 203 8.55 18.16 -6.49
CA ILE A 203 8.92 16.76 -6.25
C ILE A 203 7.66 15.98 -5.90
N ALA A 204 7.42 14.88 -6.61
CA ALA A 204 6.29 14.00 -6.38
C ALA A 204 6.44 13.27 -5.03
N GLN A 205 5.82 13.79 -3.97
CA GLN A 205 5.83 13.17 -2.64
C GLN A 205 4.77 13.78 -1.71
N PRO A 206 4.25 13.01 -0.73
CA PRO A 206 4.44 11.56 -0.57
C PRO A 206 3.59 10.76 -1.56
N THR A 207 3.77 9.44 -1.62
CA THR A 207 2.82 8.53 -2.29
C THR A 207 1.39 8.77 -1.80
N GLY A 208 0.43 8.83 -2.72
CA GLY A 208 -0.99 9.00 -2.41
C GLY A 208 -1.72 9.86 -3.43
N MET A 209 -2.98 10.17 -3.13
CA MET A 209 -3.78 11.14 -3.86
C MET A 209 -3.62 12.51 -3.21
N HIS A 210 -3.28 13.50 -4.03
CA HIS A 210 -3.19 14.90 -3.66
C HIS A 210 -4.04 15.72 -4.63
N PHE A 211 -4.11 17.03 -4.41
CA PHE A 211 -4.86 17.94 -5.25
C PHE A 211 -4.02 19.15 -5.61
N TYR A 212 -4.38 19.80 -6.70
CA TYR A 212 -3.88 21.12 -7.03
C TYR A 212 -5.05 22.04 -7.31
N HIS A 213 -4.90 23.33 -7.05
CA HIS A 213 -5.95 24.31 -7.32
C HIS A 213 -5.39 25.71 -7.58
N CYS A 214 -6.22 26.58 -8.13
CA CYS A 214 -5.86 27.99 -8.25
C CYS A 214 -5.88 28.67 -6.87
N HIS A 215 -4.88 29.51 -6.61
CA HIS A 215 -4.73 30.26 -5.36
C HIS A 215 -4.90 31.78 -5.55
N ALA A 216 -5.29 32.23 -6.75
CA ALA A 216 -5.65 33.62 -7.00
C ALA A 216 -6.85 34.08 -6.15
N MET A 217 -6.90 35.38 -5.85
CA MET A 217 -7.93 35.96 -4.99
C MET A 217 -9.10 36.53 -5.80
N PRO A 218 -10.36 36.28 -5.41
CA PRO A 218 -10.81 35.59 -4.19
C PRO A 218 -10.80 34.06 -4.33
N LEU A 219 -9.98 33.38 -3.53
CA LEU A 219 -9.71 31.93 -3.60
C LEU A 219 -10.95 31.05 -3.79
N LYS A 220 -11.99 31.31 -2.99
CA LYS A 220 -13.24 30.54 -3.00
C LYS A 220 -13.90 30.54 -4.38
N GLU A 221 -13.92 31.69 -5.06
CA GLU A 221 -14.55 31.79 -6.38
C GLU A 221 -13.77 31.00 -7.43
N HIS A 222 -12.44 31.08 -7.42
CA HIS A 222 -11.60 30.34 -8.37
C HIS A 222 -11.79 28.82 -8.26
N ILE A 223 -11.81 28.28 -7.04
CA ILE A 223 -12.05 26.86 -6.81
C ILE A 223 -13.48 26.48 -7.20
N HIS A 224 -14.48 27.27 -6.77
CA HIS A 224 -15.89 27.01 -7.05
C HIS A 224 -16.23 27.07 -8.53
N ARG A 225 -15.48 27.82 -9.33
CA ARG A 225 -15.62 27.88 -10.79
C ARG A 225 -14.92 26.74 -11.53
N GLY A 226 -14.22 25.85 -10.83
CA GLY A 226 -13.67 24.62 -11.41
C GLY A 226 -12.15 24.52 -11.48
N LEU A 227 -11.40 25.52 -10.99
CA LEU A 227 -9.92 25.49 -11.00
C LEU A 227 -9.34 24.62 -9.88
N TYR A 228 -9.59 23.32 -9.96
CA TYR A 228 -8.97 22.30 -9.12
C TYR A 228 -8.80 21.00 -9.90
N GLY A 229 -7.81 20.19 -9.53
CA GLY A 229 -7.57 18.87 -10.12
C GLY A 229 -6.79 17.96 -9.17
N THR A 230 -6.47 16.76 -9.62
CA THR A 230 -5.86 15.69 -8.80
C THR A 230 -4.41 15.43 -9.19
N ILE A 231 -3.56 15.11 -8.23
CA ILE A 231 -2.22 14.56 -8.44
C ILE A 231 -2.21 13.15 -7.82
N ILE A 232 -1.85 12.13 -8.60
CA ILE A 232 -1.68 10.76 -8.11
C ILE A 232 -0.18 10.45 -8.09
N VAL A 233 0.36 10.18 -6.90
CA VAL A 233 1.76 9.79 -6.70
C VAL A 233 1.82 8.31 -6.37
N GLU A 234 2.40 7.52 -7.27
CA GLU A 234 2.50 6.06 -7.19
C GLU A 234 3.86 5.56 -6.65
N VAL A 235 3.98 4.24 -6.43
CA VAL A 235 5.24 3.58 -6.02
C VAL A 235 5.69 2.62 -7.12
N GLU A 236 6.98 2.62 -7.43
CA GLU A 236 7.58 1.66 -8.37
C GLU A 236 7.40 0.20 -7.91
N PRO A 237 6.94 -0.71 -8.78
CA PRO A 237 6.87 -2.13 -8.44
C PRO A 237 8.28 -2.72 -8.32
N THR A 238 8.61 -3.19 -7.11
CA THR A 238 9.85 -3.92 -6.83
C THR A 238 9.56 -5.40 -6.60
N VAL A 239 10.18 -6.27 -7.38
CA VAL A 239 10.08 -7.73 -7.19
C VAL A 239 11.37 -8.27 -6.59
N LYS A 240 11.24 -9.01 -5.48
CA LYS A 240 12.37 -9.61 -4.76
C LYS A 240 12.46 -11.12 -5.00
N TYR A 241 13.64 -11.59 -5.37
CA TYR A 241 13.94 -13.00 -5.57
C TYR A 241 15.10 -13.47 -4.71
N ARG A 242 15.12 -14.77 -4.41
CA ARG A 242 16.29 -15.41 -3.82
C ARG A 242 17.34 -15.57 -4.92
N ALA A 243 18.57 -15.20 -4.61
CA ALA A 243 19.70 -15.31 -5.52
C ALA A 243 20.77 -16.22 -4.92
N HIS A 244 21.51 -16.91 -5.78
CA HIS A 244 22.64 -17.75 -5.42
C HIS A 244 23.80 -17.44 -6.37
N PRO A 245 25.00 -17.11 -5.86
CA PRO A 245 26.15 -16.92 -6.72
C PRO A 245 26.47 -18.24 -7.43
N GLU A 246 26.77 -18.19 -8.73
CA GLU A 246 27.10 -19.38 -9.52
C GLU A 246 28.42 -20.01 -9.04
N THR A 247 29.39 -19.16 -8.69
CA THR A 247 30.70 -19.57 -8.18
C THR A 247 31.07 -18.86 -6.86
N GLU A 248 32.06 -19.40 -6.13
CA GLU A 248 32.61 -18.68 -4.97
C GLU A 248 33.35 -17.39 -5.38
N GLU A 249 33.86 -17.29 -6.61
CA GLU A 249 34.46 -16.06 -7.14
C GLU A 249 33.42 -14.95 -7.34
N ASP A 250 32.22 -15.27 -7.84
CA ASP A 250 31.12 -14.31 -7.98
C ASP A 250 30.69 -13.75 -6.61
N LYS A 251 30.66 -14.61 -5.61
CA LYS A 251 30.35 -14.25 -4.22
C LYS A 251 31.42 -13.36 -3.61
N GLU A 252 32.70 -13.69 -3.79
CA GLU A 252 33.82 -12.86 -3.31
C GLU A 252 33.82 -11.49 -4.00
N SER A 253 33.59 -11.47 -5.32
CA SER A 253 33.45 -10.26 -6.12
C SER A 253 32.28 -9.40 -5.67
N ALA A 254 31.11 -9.99 -5.39
CA ALA A 254 29.95 -9.27 -4.87
C ALA A 254 30.26 -8.61 -3.50
N LEU A 255 30.90 -9.35 -2.59
CA LEU A 255 31.30 -8.81 -1.28
C LEU A 255 32.33 -7.68 -1.42
N TYR A 256 33.29 -7.85 -2.32
CA TYR A 256 34.30 -6.85 -2.62
C TYR A 256 33.68 -5.57 -3.19
N GLN A 257 32.76 -5.70 -4.17
CA GLN A 257 32.02 -4.57 -4.73
C GLN A 257 31.17 -3.85 -3.67
N ILE A 258 30.47 -4.58 -2.80
CA ILE A 258 29.74 -3.98 -1.66
C ILE A 258 30.70 -3.17 -0.77
N ASN A 259 31.90 -3.68 -0.50
CA ASN A 259 32.89 -2.96 0.30
C ASN A 259 33.42 -1.70 -0.40
N LEU A 260 33.73 -1.74 -1.70
CA LEU A 260 34.15 -0.55 -2.45
C LEU A 260 33.06 0.54 -2.45
N ASN A 261 31.80 0.14 -2.68
CA ASN A 261 30.66 1.05 -2.61
C ASN A 261 30.48 1.67 -1.21
N ARG A 262 30.69 0.88 -0.15
CA ARG A 262 30.69 1.36 1.24
C ARG A 262 31.79 2.39 1.49
N GLU A 263 33.00 2.15 1.00
CA GLU A 263 34.10 3.10 1.16
C GLU A 263 33.80 4.44 0.49
N VAL A 264 33.32 4.39 -0.76
CA VAL A 264 32.90 5.60 -1.50
C VAL A 264 31.74 6.30 -0.79
N TYR A 265 30.73 5.56 -0.32
CA TYR A 265 29.63 6.12 0.48
C TYR A 265 30.17 6.89 1.69
N ASN A 266 31.08 6.29 2.46
CA ASN A 266 31.57 6.92 3.69
C ASN A 266 32.49 8.11 3.41
N HIS A 267 33.30 8.05 2.35
CA HIS A 267 34.09 9.20 1.90
C HIS A 267 33.18 10.35 1.47
N ALA A 268 32.17 10.08 0.66
CA ALA A 268 31.17 11.06 0.26
C ALA A 268 30.41 11.63 1.46
N LEU A 269 30.08 10.79 2.45
CA LEU A 269 29.42 11.22 3.68
C LEU A 269 30.29 12.17 4.52
N THR A 270 31.60 11.93 4.59
CA THR A 270 32.54 12.85 5.24
C THR A 270 32.58 14.20 4.52
N GLN A 271 32.61 14.19 3.18
CA GLN A 271 32.57 15.42 2.37
C GLN A 271 31.22 16.16 2.54
N TYR A 272 30.13 15.43 2.71
CA TYR A 272 28.80 16.00 2.94
C TYR A 272 28.70 16.76 4.27
N TYR A 273 29.28 16.22 5.35
CA TYR A 273 29.25 16.85 6.68
C TYR A 273 30.39 17.83 6.96
N ASN A 274 31.45 17.82 6.16
CA ASN A 274 32.59 18.71 6.31
C ASN A 274 32.81 19.55 5.03
N PRO A 275 31.85 20.39 4.62
CA PRO A 275 32.10 21.37 3.58
C PRO A 275 33.13 22.39 4.07
N ALA A 276 33.82 23.07 3.15
CA ALA A 276 34.69 24.19 3.52
C ALA A 276 33.88 25.25 4.32
N PRO A 277 34.52 26.02 5.23
CA PRO A 277 33.84 26.83 6.26
C PRO A 277 32.77 27.83 5.78
N GLU A 278 32.72 28.12 4.48
CA GLU A 278 31.85 29.11 3.85
C GLU A 278 30.81 28.49 2.88
N HIS A 279 30.69 27.16 2.80
CA HIS A 279 29.84 26.49 1.82
C HIS A 279 28.68 25.71 2.45
N ASP A 280 27.52 25.77 1.78
CA ASP A 280 26.40 24.87 2.00
C ASP A 280 26.80 23.40 1.78
N LYS A 281 26.00 22.48 2.31
CA LYS A 281 26.20 21.05 2.07
C LYS A 281 26.15 20.78 0.56
N PRO A 282 27.08 19.97 0.02
CA PRO A 282 27.16 19.74 -1.42
C PRO A 282 25.91 19.02 -1.93
N THR A 283 25.53 19.31 -3.17
CA THR A 283 24.46 18.59 -3.89
C THR A 283 24.91 17.21 -4.35
N TYR A 284 23.95 16.35 -4.69
CA TYR A 284 24.23 15.01 -5.22
C TYR A 284 25.16 15.06 -6.43
N THR A 285 24.83 15.90 -7.40
CA THR A 285 25.61 16.13 -8.62
C THR A 285 27.04 16.57 -8.31
N THR A 286 27.21 17.44 -7.30
CA THR A 286 28.54 17.88 -6.85
C THR A 286 29.39 16.72 -6.34
N LEU A 287 28.85 15.85 -5.48
CA LEU A 287 29.58 14.69 -4.97
C LEU A 287 29.80 13.62 -6.04
N GLN A 288 28.81 13.39 -6.90
CA GLN A 288 28.90 12.46 -8.02
C GLN A 288 30.02 12.85 -8.99
N ASN A 289 30.15 14.14 -9.32
CA ASN A 289 31.15 14.64 -10.26
C ASN A 289 32.59 14.57 -9.72
N LYS A 290 32.78 14.33 -8.42
CA LYS A 290 34.09 14.06 -7.82
C LYS A 290 34.55 12.61 -7.99
N LEU A 291 33.68 11.68 -8.37
CA LEU A 291 34.03 10.26 -8.53
C LEU A 291 35.25 10.02 -9.45
N PRO A 292 35.42 10.70 -10.61
CA PRO A 292 36.61 10.54 -11.45
C PRO A 292 37.90 10.98 -10.75
N GLU A 293 37.87 12.06 -9.97
CA GLU A 293 39.01 12.53 -9.19
C GLU A 293 39.36 11.52 -8.09
N TRP A 294 38.35 11.09 -7.32
CA TRP A 294 38.54 10.10 -6.27
C TRP A 294 39.06 8.76 -6.78
N LYS A 295 38.69 8.34 -8.00
CA LYS A 295 39.25 7.14 -8.63
C LYS A 295 40.74 7.29 -8.97
N ARG A 296 41.25 8.51 -9.20
CA ARG A 296 42.70 8.76 -9.38
C ARG A 296 43.42 8.75 -8.04
N GLU A 297 42.80 9.30 -7.00
CA GLU A 297 43.34 9.31 -5.63
C GLU A 297 43.35 7.92 -4.98
N PHE A 298 42.28 7.15 -5.21
CA PHE A 298 42.09 5.78 -4.71
C PHE A 298 41.94 4.80 -5.89
N PRO A 299 43.06 4.34 -6.50
CA PRO A 299 43.03 3.53 -7.73
C PRO A 299 42.14 2.29 -7.67
N LYS A 300 42.02 1.64 -6.50
CA LYS A 300 41.14 0.47 -6.31
C LYS A 300 39.66 0.75 -6.59
N TRP A 301 39.21 2.01 -6.49
CA TRP A 301 37.82 2.38 -6.80
C TRP A 301 37.52 2.35 -8.31
N VAL A 302 38.54 2.24 -9.17
CA VAL A 302 38.37 1.96 -10.61
C VAL A 302 37.79 0.57 -10.86
N GLU A 303 38.04 -0.38 -9.96
CA GLU A 303 37.53 -1.75 -10.04
C GLU A 303 36.03 -1.83 -9.79
N ALA A 304 35.44 -0.82 -9.15
CA ALA A 304 34.01 -0.76 -8.90
C ALA A 304 33.21 -0.32 -10.14
N HIS A 305 32.02 -0.92 -10.31
CA HIS A 305 31.12 -0.49 -11.37
C HIS A 305 30.69 0.97 -11.17
N SER A 306 30.83 1.79 -12.21
CA SER A 306 30.65 3.24 -12.12
C SER A 306 29.24 3.65 -11.69
N LYS A 307 28.19 3.02 -12.24
CA LYS A 307 26.81 3.30 -11.83
C LYS A 307 26.53 2.88 -10.40
N ALA A 308 27.13 1.78 -9.94
CA ALA A 308 27.01 1.36 -8.55
C ALA A 308 27.58 2.40 -7.58
N LEU A 309 28.76 2.96 -7.89
CA LEU A 309 29.33 4.05 -7.08
C LEU A 309 28.45 5.30 -7.06
N GLN A 310 27.86 5.67 -8.21
CA GLN A 310 26.91 6.79 -8.28
C GLN A 310 25.70 6.53 -7.36
N MET A 311 25.19 5.30 -7.33
CA MET A 311 24.10 4.90 -6.45
C MET A 311 24.52 4.85 -4.98
N ALA A 312 25.77 4.49 -4.67
CA ALA A 312 26.30 4.59 -3.32
C ALA A 312 26.27 6.04 -2.82
N VAL A 313 26.63 7.02 -3.65
CA VAL A 313 26.50 8.45 -3.29
C VAL A 313 25.03 8.85 -3.20
N ARG A 314 24.16 8.42 -4.13
CA ARG A 314 22.72 8.77 -4.15
C ARG A 314 22.00 8.33 -2.86
N ARG A 315 22.40 7.20 -2.28
CA ARG A 315 21.85 6.70 -1.00
C ARG A 315 21.97 7.70 0.16
N ILE A 316 22.96 8.60 0.14
CA ILE A 316 23.10 9.65 1.17
C ILE A 316 21.91 10.61 1.10
N TYR A 317 21.52 11.01 -0.11
CA TYR A 317 20.44 11.97 -0.34
C TYR A 317 19.09 11.35 -0.04
N TRP A 318 18.80 10.13 -0.53
CA TRP A 318 17.58 9.41 -0.15
C TRP A 318 17.44 9.23 1.37
N ALA A 319 18.53 8.92 2.05
CA ALA A 319 18.51 8.80 3.50
C ALA A 319 18.34 10.16 4.19
N ARG A 320 18.77 11.25 3.57
CA ARG A 320 18.55 12.60 4.08
C ARG A 320 17.11 13.05 3.89
N ASP A 321 16.56 12.86 2.69
CA ASP A 321 15.16 13.16 2.38
C ASP A 321 14.23 12.48 3.39
N ALA A 322 14.46 11.19 3.66
CA ALA A 322 13.71 10.44 4.67
C ALA A 322 13.86 11.00 6.11
N LEU A 323 15.02 11.57 6.46
CA LEU A 323 15.22 12.23 7.76
C LEU A 323 14.52 13.59 7.81
N ASP A 324 14.59 14.37 6.74
CA ASP A 324 13.87 15.65 6.62
C ASP A 324 12.37 15.44 6.78
N GLU A 325 11.83 14.39 6.15
CA GLU A 325 10.43 14.01 6.33
C GLU A 325 10.06 13.62 7.76
N LEU A 326 10.97 13.01 8.51
CA LEU A 326 10.73 12.68 9.92
C LEU A 326 10.79 13.95 10.78
N GLU A 327 11.72 14.86 10.48
CA GLU A 327 11.88 16.14 11.17
C GLU A 327 10.63 17.02 11.01
N THR A 328 10.13 17.17 9.77
CA THR A 328 8.89 17.91 9.47
C THR A 328 7.66 17.30 10.14
N ARG A 329 7.68 15.99 10.46
CA ARG A 329 6.64 15.32 11.27
C ARG A 329 6.79 15.53 12.78
N GLY A 330 7.72 16.39 13.20
CA GLY A 330 8.00 16.69 14.61
C GLY A 330 8.82 15.62 15.32
N HIS A 331 9.49 14.71 14.60
CA HIS A 331 10.39 13.74 15.22
C HIS A 331 11.79 14.33 15.43
N ASN A 332 12.40 14.01 16.58
CA ASN A 332 13.80 14.31 16.80
C ASN A 332 14.67 13.36 15.97
N VAL A 333 15.39 13.91 14.98
CA VAL A 333 16.23 13.16 14.05
C VAL A 333 17.70 13.47 14.27
N GLY A 334 18.54 12.44 14.19
CA GLY A 334 20.00 12.57 14.19
C GLY A 334 20.58 12.72 12.79
N GLY A 335 21.90 12.82 12.70
CA GLY A 335 22.62 12.75 11.43
C GLY A 335 22.81 11.33 10.90
N LEU A 336 23.13 11.22 9.61
CA LEU A 336 23.58 10.00 8.98
C LEU A 336 24.91 9.53 9.57
N THR A 337 25.05 8.22 9.74
CA THR A 337 26.20 7.61 10.40
C THR A 337 27.11 6.86 9.44
N TRP A 338 28.39 6.79 9.83
CA TRP A 338 29.41 5.98 9.18
C TRP A 338 28.98 4.51 9.12
N LYS A 339 29.01 3.88 7.94
CA LYS A 339 28.51 2.52 7.68
C LYS A 339 29.57 1.42 7.74
N ARG A 340 29.71 0.74 8.90
CA ARG A 340 30.68 -0.36 9.13
C ARG A 340 30.52 -1.49 8.09
N PRO A 341 31.53 -2.36 7.88
CA PRO A 341 31.43 -3.45 6.89
C PRO A 341 30.16 -4.31 7.01
N HIS A 342 29.66 -4.52 8.22
CA HIS A 342 28.44 -5.30 8.46
C HIS A 342 27.13 -4.51 8.35
N ASP A 343 27.19 -3.19 8.13
CA ASP A 343 26.02 -2.29 8.00
C ASP A 343 25.70 -1.96 6.54
N PHE A 344 26.69 -2.01 5.65
CA PHE A 344 26.52 -1.78 4.21
C PHE A 344 26.52 -3.12 3.48
N ARG A 345 25.34 -3.56 3.01
CA ARG A 345 25.09 -4.96 2.62
C ARG A 345 24.60 -5.16 1.19
N SER A 346 24.51 -4.09 0.42
CA SER A 346 23.95 -4.14 -0.93
C SER A 346 24.72 -3.26 -1.89
N VAL A 347 24.70 -3.70 -3.14
CA VAL A 347 25.13 -2.94 -4.31
C VAL A 347 23.91 -2.70 -5.20
N THR A 348 23.80 -1.52 -5.77
CA THR A 348 22.65 -1.10 -6.57
C THR A 348 23.15 -0.68 -7.94
N TYR A 349 22.60 -1.26 -8.99
CA TYR A 349 22.85 -0.88 -10.37
C TYR A 349 21.60 -0.19 -10.92
N ASN A 350 21.78 0.94 -11.58
CA ASN A 350 20.73 1.63 -12.32
C ASN A 350 21.17 1.79 -13.78
N GLN A 351 20.20 1.82 -14.70
CA GLN A 351 20.38 2.05 -16.14
C GLN A 351 21.22 1.00 -16.91
N SER A 352 22.30 0.47 -16.35
CA SER A 352 23.18 -0.50 -17.01
C SER A 352 24.04 -1.31 -16.04
N GLY A 353 24.73 -2.32 -16.57
CA GLY A 353 25.65 -3.18 -15.84
C GLY A 353 24.98 -4.39 -15.18
N PHE A 354 23.75 -4.69 -15.59
CA PHE A 354 23.01 -5.89 -15.23
C PHE A 354 22.30 -6.44 -16.46
N ASP A 355 22.11 -7.76 -16.49
CA ASP A 355 21.27 -8.47 -17.46
C ASP A 355 20.50 -9.58 -16.75
N VAL A 356 19.20 -9.69 -17.03
CA VAL A 356 18.31 -10.69 -16.40
C VAL A 356 17.77 -11.59 -17.50
N ASP A 357 18.36 -12.78 -17.63
CA ASP A 357 17.93 -13.77 -18.61
C ASP A 357 17.01 -14.81 -17.95
N SER A 358 15.75 -14.82 -18.38
CA SER A 358 14.75 -15.81 -17.94
C SER A 358 14.57 -16.97 -18.94
N ASN A 359 15.22 -16.92 -20.11
CA ASN A 359 15.16 -17.95 -21.15
C ASN A 359 16.14 -19.10 -20.89
N THR A 360 16.20 -19.56 -19.65
CA THR A 360 17.19 -20.56 -19.21
C THR A 360 16.79 -22.01 -19.55
N GLY A 361 15.65 -22.20 -20.24
CA GLY A 361 15.08 -23.51 -20.56
C GLY A 361 14.59 -24.30 -19.35
N ARG A 362 14.50 -23.65 -18.17
CA ARG A 362 14.11 -24.25 -16.89
C ARG A 362 13.03 -23.39 -16.24
N ASP A 363 11.90 -24.02 -15.91
CA ASP A 363 10.80 -23.32 -15.24
C ASP A 363 11.22 -22.82 -13.86
N GLY A 364 10.85 -21.58 -13.55
CA GLY A 364 11.13 -20.95 -12.25
C GLY A 364 12.60 -20.57 -12.04
N HIS A 365 13.39 -20.47 -13.11
CA HIS A 365 14.81 -20.13 -13.07
C HIS A 365 15.15 -18.96 -14.00
N ALA A 366 15.94 -18.00 -13.50
CA ALA A 366 16.55 -16.94 -14.29
C ALA A 366 18.00 -16.77 -13.87
N THR A 367 18.85 -16.27 -14.77
CA THR A 367 20.23 -15.88 -14.48
C THR A 367 20.33 -14.36 -14.48
N LEU A 368 21.02 -13.82 -13.48
CA LEU A 368 21.37 -12.40 -13.40
C LEU A 368 22.87 -12.25 -13.55
N GLU A 369 23.29 -11.61 -14.62
CA GLU A 369 24.67 -11.20 -14.81
C GLU A 369 24.85 -9.77 -14.29
N LEU A 370 25.89 -9.54 -13.49
CA LEU A 370 26.25 -8.22 -12.95
C LEU A 370 27.69 -7.88 -13.33
N SER A 371 27.87 -6.74 -14.00
CA SER A 371 29.20 -6.27 -14.39
C SER A 371 30.10 -6.06 -13.17
N LYS A 372 31.35 -6.54 -13.22
CA LYS A 372 32.34 -6.50 -12.11
C LYS A 372 31.98 -7.37 -10.89
N ILE A 373 30.94 -8.19 -10.99
CA ILE A 373 30.56 -9.17 -9.97
C ILE A 373 30.56 -10.58 -10.55
N GLY A 374 29.85 -10.81 -11.66
CA GLY A 374 29.63 -12.13 -12.24
C GLY A 374 28.16 -12.56 -12.15
N THR A 375 27.90 -13.87 -12.16
CA THR A 375 26.57 -14.43 -12.42
C THR A 375 25.91 -14.99 -11.16
N PHE A 376 24.59 -14.78 -11.06
CA PHE A 376 23.75 -15.29 -10.00
C PHE A 376 22.55 -16.05 -10.57
N ASP A 377 22.33 -17.27 -10.07
CA ASP A 377 21.09 -18.01 -10.28
C ASP A 377 19.98 -17.42 -9.41
N ILE A 378 18.82 -17.16 -10.00
CA ILE A 378 17.65 -16.60 -9.35
C ILE A 378 16.54 -17.64 -9.28
N GLU A 379 15.97 -17.82 -8.08
CA GLU A 379 14.70 -18.54 -7.89
C GLU A 379 13.54 -17.70 -8.43
N TYR A 380 13.33 -17.77 -9.73
CA TYR A 380 12.44 -16.95 -10.53
C TYR A 380 10.99 -17.43 -10.49
N HIS A 381 10.43 -17.46 -9.28
CA HIS A 381 9.08 -17.95 -8.98
C HIS A 381 7.95 -17.00 -9.42
N ARG A 382 8.28 -15.82 -9.94
CA ARG A 382 7.35 -14.90 -10.58
C ARG A 382 8.01 -14.40 -11.86
N PRO A 383 7.43 -14.59 -13.04
CA PRO A 383 7.95 -13.95 -14.24
C PRO A 383 7.76 -12.44 -14.14
N LEU A 384 8.73 -11.69 -14.66
CA LEU A 384 8.57 -10.27 -14.95
C LEU A 384 7.65 -10.11 -16.17
N PRO A 385 6.88 -9.02 -16.28
CA PRO A 385 6.11 -8.73 -17.50
C PRO A 385 7.02 -8.68 -18.73
N ASP A 386 6.52 -9.15 -19.88
CA ASP A 386 7.30 -9.29 -21.11
C ASP A 386 7.80 -7.92 -21.66
N ASP A 387 7.08 -6.86 -21.34
CA ASP A 387 7.35 -5.46 -21.69
C ASP A 387 8.01 -4.66 -20.57
N ALA A 388 8.39 -5.31 -19.46
CA ALA A 388 8.90 -4.58 -18.30
C ALA A 388 10.30 -4.00 -18.50
N ASN A 389 10.40 -2.67 -18.39
CA ASN A 389 11.67 -1.98 -18.32
C ASN A 389 12.27 -2.11 -16.90
N ILE A 390 13.50 -2.61 -16.79
CA ILE A 390 14.17 -2.75 -15.49
C ILE A 390 14.93 -1.44 -15.19
N LYS A 391 14.41 -0.65 -14.25
CA LYS A 391 15.04 0.61 -13.82
C LYS A 391 16.31 0.36 -12.99
N GLN A 392 16.23 -0.61 -12.09
CA GLN A 392 17.24 -0.84 -11.08
C GLN A 392 17.31 -2.29 -10.64
N VAL A 393 18.53 -2.77 -10.38
CA VAL A 393 18.80 -4.07 -9.76
C VAL A 393 19.60 -3.87 -8.47
N ILE A 394 19.08 -4.38 -7.36
CA ILE A 394 19.73 -4.30 -6.05
C ILE A 394 20.10 -5.72 -5.59
N LEU A 395 21.39 -6.03 -5.61
CA LEU A 395 21.91 -7.26 -5.01
C LEU A 395 22.25 -7.00 -3.54
N LYS A 396 21.70 -7.80 -2.63
CA LYS A 396 21.87 -7.65 -1.18
C LYS A 396 22.18 -8.98 -0.50
N GLN A 397 23.15 -8.96 0.42
CA GLN A 397 23.38 -10.06 1.35
C GLN A 397 22.74 -9.78 2.71
N GLU A 398 21.80 -10.62 3.13
CA GLU A 398 21.16 -10.51 4.45
C GLU A 398 22.11 -10.89 5.59
N LYS A 399 21.72 -10.60 6.84
CA LYS A 399 22.55 -10.90 8.03
C LYS A 399 22.86 -12.38 8.23
N SER A 400 22.02 -13.25 7.70
CA SER A 400 22.20 -14.70 7.64
C SER A 400 23.24 -15.15 6.60
N GLY A 401 23.60 -14.29 5.64
CA GLY A 401 24.49 -14.63 4.52
C GLY A 401 23.78 -15.04 3.24
N LYS A 402 22.44 -15.16 3.28
CA LYS A 402 21.61 -15.41 2.09
C LYS A 402 21.61 -14.19 1.17
N TRP A 403 21.66 -14.43 -0.13
CA TRP A 403 21.62 -13.39 -1.16
C TRP A 403 20.22 -13.23 -1.73
N PHE A 404 19.82 -11.98 -1.96
CA PHE A 404 18.58 -11.65 -2.63
C PHE A 404 18.84 -10.56 -3.65
N VAL A 405 18.09 -10.61 -4.74
CA VAL A 405 18.01 -9.53 -5.72
C VAL A 405 16.63 -8.88 -5.62
N SER A 406 16.60 -7.55 -5.60
CA SER A 406 15.39 -6.77 -5.86
C SER A 406 15.50 -6.14 -7.23
N ILE A 407 14.55 -6.44 -8.11
CA ILE A 407 14.43 -5.88 -9.45
C ILE A 407 13.32 -4.85 -9.39
N VAL A 408 13.66 -3.60 -9.66
CA VAL A 408 12.74 -2.47 -9.70
C VAL A 408 12.34 -2.25 -11.15
N LEU A 409 11.05 -2.32 -11.42
CA LEU A 409 10.50 -2.17 -12.75
C LEU A 409 9.95 -0.75 -12.93
N ASP A 410 10.15 -0.23 -14.12
CA ASP A 410 9.57 1.00 -14.63
C ASP A 410 8.33 0.63 -15.45
N THR A 411 7.33 0.10 -14.76
CA THR A 411 6.05 -0.31 -15.33
C THR A 411 4.95 0.04 -14.37
N GLU A 412 3.84 0.57 -14.88
CA GLU A 412 2.61 0.74 -14.11
C GLU A 412 1.90 -0.61 -14.02
N PRO A 413 1.75 -1.21 -12.82
CA PRO A 413 1.01 -2.45 -12.70
C PRO A 413 -0.49 -2.16 -12.86
N GLU A 414 -1.13 -2.79 -13.85
CA GLU A 414 -2.58 -2.76 -13.97
C GLU A 414 -3.22 -3.59 -12.86
N TYR A 415 -3.94 -2.94 -11.96
CA TYR A 415 -4.75 -3.58 -10.92
C TYR A 415 -6.23 -3.24 -11.13
N PRO A 416 -7.15 -4.16 -10.76
CA PRO A 416 -8.57 -3.85 -10.77
C PRO A 416 -8.88 -2.68 -9.82
N GLU A 417 -9.75 -1.78 -10.26
CA GLU A 417 -10.31 -0.75 -9.39
C GLU A 417 -11.29 -1.40 -8.40
N PRO A 418 -11.35 -0.90 -7.16
CA PRO A 418 -12.35 -1.36 -6.22
C PRO A 418 -13.77 -0.90 -6.63
N PRO A 419 -14.83 -1.61 -6.21
CA PRO A 419 -16.20 -1.26 -6.57
C PRO A 419 -16.60 0.13 -6.04
N GLU A 420 -17.52 0.78 -6.73
CA GLU A 420 -18.08 2.07 -6.29
C GLU A 420 -18.76 1.92 -4.92
N PRO A 421 -18.54 2.82 -3.94
CA PRO A 421 -19.10 2.67 -2.59
C PRO A 421 -20.62 2.45 -2.56
N SER A 422 -21.36 3.06 -3.47
CA SER A 422 -22.83 2.93 -3.58
C SER A 422 -23.30 1.54 -4.04
N THR A 423 -22.40 0.73 -4.61
CA THR A 423 -22.71 -0.63 -5.08
C THR A 423 -22.24 -1.72 -4.11
N ILE A 424 -21.63 -1.35 -2.99
CA ILE A 424 -21.10 -2.31 -2.01
C ILE A 424 -22.21 -2.74 -1.06
N ASP A 425 -22.49 -4.03 -1.02
CA ASP A 425 -23.37 -4.62 -0.02
C ASP A 425 -22.65 -4.75 1.32
N VAL A 426 -23.37 -4.44 2.41
CA VAL A 426 -22.80 -4.48 3.78
C VAL A 426 -22.24 -5.87 4.12
N GLU A 427 -22.87 -6.92 3.60
CA GLU A 427 -22.46 -8.33 3.77
C GLU A 427 -21.12 -8.66 3.08
N ASP A 428 -20.74 -7.90 2.05
CA ASP A 428 -19.44 -8.03 1.36
C ASP A 428 -18.37 -7.09 1.95
N THR A 429 -18.60 -6.63 3.19
CA THR A 429 -17.63 -5.85 3.95
C THR A 429 -17.29 -6.50 5.28
N VAL A 430 -16.13 -6.15 5.84
CA VAL A 430 -15.69 -6.72 7.13
C VAL A 430 -14.90 -5.72 7.96
N GLY A 431 -15.19 -5.67 9.26
CA GLY A 431 -14.36 -4.96 10.23
C GLY A 431 -13.42 -5.90 10.96
N ILE A 432 -12.17 -5.49 11.19
CA ILE A 432 -11.14 -6.30 11.83
C ILE A 432 -10.57 -5.56 13.05
N ASP A 433 -10.74 -6.17 14.22
CA ASP A 433 -10.06 -5.82 15.48
C ASP A 433 -8.71 -6.54 15.55
N LEU A 434 -7.62 -5.82 15.84
CA LEU A 434 -6.26 -6.35 15.82
C LEU A 434 -5.77 -6.59 17.26
N GLY A 435 -5.55 -7.87 17.61
CA GLY A 435 -5.30 -8.26 18.99
C GLY A 435 -4.00 -9.02 19.23
N ILE A 436 -3.55 -9.07 20.48
CA ILE A 436 -2.36 -9.86 20.87
C ILE A 436 -2.70 -11.35 21.05
N LEU A 437 -3.92 -11.67 21.50
CA LEU A 437 -4.37 -13.05 21.76
C LEU A 437 -4.92 -13.70 20.49
N ALA A 438 -6.01 -13.14 19.94
CA ALA A 438 -6.39 -13.34 18.56
C ALA A 438 -5.67 -12.28 17.73
N PHE A 439 -4.93 -12.69 16.70
CA PHE A 439 -4.22 -11.77 15.82
C PHE A 439 -5.20 -10.85 15.08
N THR A 440 -6.29 -11.44 14.61
CA THR A 440 -7.46 -10.71 14.08
C THR A 440 -8.73 -11.29 14.69
N HIS A 441 -9.69 -10.42 14.97
CA HIS A 441 -11.07 -10.80 15.24
C HIS A 441 -11.97 -9.99 14.32
N ASP A 442 -12.78 -10.66 13.51
CA ASP A 442 -13.61 -9.98 12.51
C ASP A 442 -15.08 -9.86 12.93
N SER A 443 -15.85 -9.05 12.19
CA SER A 443 -17.28 -8.83 12.41
C SER A 443 -18.13 -10.07 12.15
N ASP A 444 -17.64 -11.00 11.32
CA ASP A 444 -18.26 -12.30 11.05
C ASP A 444 -18.08 -13.31 12.20
N GLY A 445 -17.27 -12.96 13.21
CA GLY A 445 -17.03 -13.78 14.39
C GLY A 445 -15.90 -14.80 14.21
N ILE A 446 -15.02 -14.61 13.22
CA ILE A 446 -13.80 -15.40 13.02
C ILE A 446 -12.66 -14.76 13.81
N ALA A 447 -12.06 -15.54 14.71
CA ALA A 447 -10.87 -15.18 15.44
C ALA A 447 -9.67 -15.96 14.89
N VAL A 448 -8.73 -15.28 14.23
CA VAL A 448 -7.50 -15.91 13.74
C VAL A 448 -6.42 -15.75 14.79
N THR A 449 -5.95 -16.86 15.34
CA THR A 449 -4.84 -16.87 16.31
C THR A 449 -3.49 -16.75 15.59
N PRO A 450 -2.49 -16.05 16.17
CA PRO A 450 -1.17 -15.97 15.56
C PRO A 450 -0.50 -17.35 15.50
N PRO A 451 0.43 -17.59 14.56
CA PRO A 451 1.17 -18.86 14.54
C PRO A 451 1.96 -19.09 15.84
N GLU A 452 2.14 -20.36 16.22
CA GLU A 452 2.91 -20.68 17.43
C GLU A 452 4.41 -20.48 17.20
N PHE A 453 5.00 -19.51 17.92
CA PHE A 453 6.43 -19.16 17.81
C PHE A 453 7.27 -19.57 19.02
N SER A 454 6.71 -20.35 19.94
CA SER A 454 7.34 -20.73 21.22
C SER A 454 8.73 -21.39 20.99
N GLU A 455 8.82 -22.31 20.04
CA GLU A 455 10.06 -23.00 19.68
C GLU A 455 11.06 -22.10 18.94
N ASP A 456 10.59 -21.17 18.10
CA ASP A 456 11.46 -20.19 17.44
C ASP A 456 12.09 -19.24 18.46
N ILE A 457 11.32 -18.78 19.45
CA ILE A 457 11.81 -17.92 20.54
C ILE A 457 12.84 -18.68 21.40
N LYS A 458 12.56 -19.93 21.79
CA LYS A 458 13.52 -20.77 22.53
C LYS A 458 14.82 -20.94 21.75
N ARG A 459 14.74 -21.12 20.43
CA ARG A 459 15.89 -21.22 19.54
C ARG A 459 16.69 -19.92 19.53
N ILE A 460 16.04 -18.76 19.39
CA ILE A 460 16.68 -17.44 19.41
C ILE A 460 17.39 -17.19 20.75
N ASP A 461 16.72 -17.44 21.88
CA ASP A 461 17.31 -17.26 23.20
C ASP A 461 18.53 -18.17 23.41
N LYS A 462 18.47 -19.42 22.93
CA LYS A 462 19.61 -20.33 22.93
C LYS A 462 20.77 -19.77 22.10
N ARG A 463 20.50 -19.27 20.89
CA ARG A 463 21.54 -18.68 20.01
C ARG A 463 22.15 -17.41 20.60
N HIS A 464 21.38 -16.58 21.31
CA HIS A 464 21.91 -15.44 22.06
C HIS A 464 22.92 -15.86 23.13
N ARG A 465 22.58 -16.87 23.96
CA ARG A 465 23.51 -17.40 24.99
C ARG A 465 24.76 -18.01 24.38
N GLU A 466 24.62 -18.72 23.26
CA GLU A 466 25.75 -19.28 22.52
C GLU A 466 26.67 -18.19 21.99
N LEU A 467 26.12 -17.09 21.47
CA LEU A 467 26.87 -15.96 20.92
C LEU A 467 27.57 -15.14 22.00
N SER A 468 26.91 -14.87 23.13
CA SER A 468 27.48 -14.08 24.23
C SER A 468 28.72 -14.71 24.85
N GLY A 469 28.83 -16.04 24.79
CA GLY A 469 29.99 -16.79 25.25
C GLY A 469 31.12 -16.92 24.23
N LYS A 470 31.08 -16.21 23.08
CA LYS A 470 32.17 -16.23 22.08
C LYS A 470 32.94 -14.93 22.09
N ASP A 471 34.24 -15.04 21.84
CA ASP A 471 35.11 -13.87 21.67
C ASP A 471 34.70 -13.08 20.43
N HIS A 472 34.31 -11.83 20.64
CA HIS A 472 33.83 -10.95 19.58
C HIS A 472 34.85 -10.84 18.43
N GLY A 473 34.37 -11.04 17.19
CA GLY A 473 35.20 -11.01 15.99
C GLY A 473 35.93 -12.32 15.65
N SER A 474 35.88 -13.35 16.51
CA SER A 474 36.41 -14.67 16.18
C SER A 474 35.56 -15.40 15.11
N ASN A 475 36.16 -16.36 14.39
CA ASN A 475 35.42 -17.21 13.44
C ASN A 475 34.25 -17.96 14.09
N ASN A 476 34.40 -18.34 15.37
CA ASN A 476 33.33 -19.00 16.13
C ASN A 476 32.21 -18.03 16.49
N TRP A 477 32.54 -16.78 16.84
CA TRP A 477 31.55 -15.72 17.07
C TRP A 477 30.79 -15.41 15.78
N GLU A 478 31.46 -15.30 14.64
CA GLU A 478 30.82 -15.03 13.35
C GLU A 478 29.86 -16.16 12.94
N LYS A 479 30.26 -17.42 13.15
CA LYS A 479 29.37 -18.59 12.94
C LYS A 479 28.14 -18.54 13.87
N ALA A 480 28.31 -18.20 15.15
CA ALA A 480 27.21 -18.08 16.10
C ALA A 480 26.28 -16.91 15.73
N ARG A 481 26.84 -15.77 15.30
CA ARG A 481 26.11 -14.58 14.86
C ARG A 481 25.22 -14.89 13.65
N ARG A 482 25.75 -15.63 12.66
CA ARG A 482 24.98 -16.06 11.48
C ARG A 482 23.83 -16.98 11.86
N ARG A 483 24.05 -17.98 12.72
CA ARG A 483 22.98 -18.86 13.23
C ARG A 483 21.89 -18.10 13.98
N LEU A 484 22.26 -17.06 14.73
CA LEU A 484 21.29 -16.18 15.37
C LEU A 484 20.49 -15.39 14.33
N ALA A 485 21.16 -14.84 13.31
CA ALA A 485 20.50 -14.12 12.23
C ALA A 485 19.55 -15.01 11.41
N GLU A 486 19.93 -16.26 11.13
CA GLU A 486 19.07 -17.27 10.48
C GLU A 486 17.81 -17.54 11.32
N ALA A 487 17.95 -17.72 12.64
CA ALA A 487 16.80 -17.96 13.52
C ALA A 487 15.82 -16.78 13.55
N TYR A 488 16.33 -15.54 13.54
CA TYR A 488 15.50 -14.35 13.41
C TYR A 488 14.82 -14.25 12.04
N GLU A 489 15.56 -14.53 10.97
CA GLU A 489 15.04 -14.49 9.61
C GLU A 489 13.92 -15.53 9.41
N ASP A 490 14.09 -16.75 9.91
CA ASP A 490 13.08 -17.81 9.84
C ASP A 490 11.79 -17.38 10.55
N LEU A 491 11.90 -16.81 11.76
CA LEU A 491 10.75 -16.30 12.51
C LEU A 491 10.04 -15.16 11.75
N GLN A 492 10.81 -14.20 11.23
CA GLN A 492 10.26 -13.08 10.47
C GLN A 492 9.60 -13.53 9.17
N ASN A 493 10.18 -14.51 8.47
CA ASN A 493 9.62 -15.06 7.23
C ASN A 493 8.30 -15.80 7.49
N LYS A 494 8.21 -16.60 8.56
CA LYS A 494 6.95 -17.25 8.96
C LYS A 494 5.85 -16.22 9.26
N PHE A 495 6.20 -15.17 9.99
CA PHE A 495 5.24 -14.13 10.35
C PHE A 495 4.82 -13.29 9.13
N LYS A 496 5.77 -12.99 8.24
CA LYS A 496 5.47 -12.36 6.95
C LYS A 496 4.52 -13.22 6.13
N ASP A 497 4.84 -14.50 5.92
CA ASP A 497 4.00 -15.44 5.16
C ASP A 497 2.57 -15.51 5.70
N PHE A 498 2.41 -15.62 7.02
CA PHE A 498 1.11 -15.59 7.67
C PHE A 498 0.32 -14.30 7.33
N ARG A 499 0.94 -13.12 7.47
CA ARG A 499 0.29 -11.84 7.16
C ARG A 499 -0.08 -11.69 5.69
N GLU A 500 0.79 -12.13 4.79
CA GLU A 500 0.54 -12.09 3.34
C GLU A 500 -0.69 -12.93 2.99
N LYS A 501 -0.77 -14.16 3.53
CA LYS A 501 -1.90 -15.05 3.29
C LYS A 501 -3.20 -14.52 3.88
N LEU A 502 -3.13 -13.96 5.10
CA LEU A 502 -4.28 -13.38 5.76
C LEU A 502 -4.85 -12.19 4.97
N ALA A 503 -4.01 -11.22 4.63
CA ALA A 503 -4.41 -10.06 3.84
C ALA A 503 -4.99 -10.46 2.48
N ARG A 504 -4.34 -11.41 1.79
CA ARG A 504 -4.82 -11.94 0.51
C ARG A 504 -6.17 -12.65 0.64
N ALA A 505 -6.44 -13.32 1.76
CA ALA A 505 -7.72 -14.00 1.96
C ALA A 505 -8.86 -12.99 2.08
N TYR A 506 -8.75 -12.03 3.02
CA TYR A 506 -9.77 -11.01 3.22
C TYR A 506 -10.00 -10.15 1.98
N THR A 507 -8.93 -9.63 1.37
CA THR A 507 -9.06 -8.72 0.22
C THR A 507 -9.48 -9.40 -1.10
N ARG A 508 -9.63 -10.72 -1.12
CA ARG A 508 -10.24 -11.44 -2.26
C ARG A 508 -11.68 -11.85 -1.98
N GLU A 509 -12.06 -11.90 -0.71
CA GLU A 509 -13.40 -12.31 -0.28
C GLU A 509 -14.33 -11.10 -0.18
N PHE A 510 -13.81 -9.96 0.32
CA PHE A 510 -14.59 -8.77 0.62
C PHE A 510 -14.25 -7.61 -0.32
N ASP A 511 -15.26 -6.81 -0.64
CA ASP A 511 -15.13 -5.58 -1.41
C ASP A 511 -14.54 -4.43 -0.58
N ALA A 512 -14.78 -4.46 0.73
CA ALA A 512 -14.19 -3.52 1.68
C ALA A 512 -13.74 -4.19 3.00
N VAL A 513 -12.52 -3.90 3.41
CA VAL A 513 -11.91 -4.35 4.67
C VAL A 513 -11.52 -3.15 5.52
N PHE A 514 -12.03 -3.11 6.74
CA PHE A 514 -11.79 -2.03 7.70
C PHE A 514 -10.89 -2.51 8.83
N LEU A 515 -9.83 -1.77 9.15
CA LEU A 515 -8.90 -2.08 10.23
C LEU A 515 -8.74 -0.90 11.18
N GLU A 516 -8.52 -1.15 12.47
CA GLU A 516 -8.10 -0.08 13.38
C GLU A 516 -6.65 0.38 13.15
N ASP A 517 -6.40 1.69 13.20
CA ASP A 517 -5.06 2.28 13.14
C ASP A 517 -4.35 2.22 14.49
N LEU A 518 -3.95 1.02 14.91
CA LEU A 518 -3.33 0.81 16.22
C LEU A 518 -2.03 1.60 16.41
N ASN A 519 -2.00 2.44 17.46
CA ASN A 519 -0.76 3.08 17.92
C ASN A 519 0.16 2.08 18.63
N THR A 520 0.99 1.39 17.85
CA THR A 520 1.96 0.39 18.33
C THR A 520 2.98 0.94 19.33
N ARG A 521 3.33 2.24 19.25
CA ARG A 521 4.34 2.86 20.13
C ARG A 521 3.86 2.96 21.58
N GLY A 522 2.57 3.20 21.79
CA GLY A 522 1.94 3.19 23.12
C GLY A 522 1.96 1.80 23.75
N LEU A 523 1.64 0.77 22.97
CA LEU A 523 1.56 -0.63 23.42
C LEU A 523 2.93 -1.22 23.79
N LEU A 524 3.98 -0.88 23.04
CA LEU A 524 5.36 -1.34 23.31
C LEU A 524 5.95 -0.76 24.60
N ARG A 525 5.52 0.44 25.03
CA ARG A 525 6.04 1.12 26.22
C ARG A 525 5.44 0.60 27.54
N LEU A 526 4.26 -0.01 27.46
CA LEU A 526 3.43 -0.34 28.64
C LEU A 526 3.46 -1.82 29.04
N SER A 527 4.10 -2.72 28.25
CA SER A 527 4.00 -4.16 28.47
C SER A 527 5.33 -4.84 28.86
N SER A 528 5.25 -5.75 29.83
CA SER A 528 6.29 -6.75 30.11
C SER A 528 6.45 -7.80 29.00
N ASN A 529 5.53 -7.80 28.02
CA ASN A 529 5.50 -8.72 26.87
C ASN A 529 5.86 -8.03 25.53
N TRP A 530 6.69 -6.99 25.58
CA TRP A 530 7.10 -6.19 24.43
C TRP A 530 7.64 -7.01 23.26
N ARG A 531 8.24 -8.19 23.52
CA ARG A 531 8.73 -9.10 22.46
C ARG A 531 7.59 -9.61 21.60
N ASN A 532 6.49 -10.09 22.21
CA ASN A 532 5.34 -10.60 21.45
C ASN A 532 4.62 -9.45 20.73
N ILE A 533 4.52 -8.27 21.35
CA ILE A 533 3.91 -7.09 20.72
C ILE A 533 4.74 -6.61 19.52
N ALA A 534 6.06 -6.56 19.65
CA ALA A 534 6.95 -6.18 18.55
C ALA A 534 6.88 -7.19 17.41
N LEU A 535 6.69 -8.49 17.71
CA LEU A 535 6.50 -9.51 16.69
C LEU A 535 5.22 -9.27 15.89
N MET A 536 4.12 -8.80 16.51
CA MET A 536 2.84 -8.61 15.83
C MET A 536 2.88 -7.61 14.66
N SER A 537 3.82 -6.67 14.67
CA SER A 537 4.14 -5.81 13.52
C SER A 537 2.90 -5.16 12.84
N TRP A 538 1.95 -4.64 13.62
CA TRP A 538 0.64 -4.18 13.12
C TRP A 538 0.71 -3.17 11.98
N TYR A 539 1.65 -2.22 12.06
CA TYR A 539 1.88 -1.28 10.98
C TYR A 539 2.16 -2.01 9.66
N GLU A 540 3.09 -2.96 9.66
CA GLU A 540 3.39 -3.77 8.48
C GLU A 540 2.20 -4.65 8.05
N THR A 541 1.36 -5.10 8.99
CA THR A 541 0.11 -5.82 8.69
C THR A 541 -0.84 -4.93 7.91
N ILE A 542 -1.13 -3.71 8.40
CA ILE A 542 -1.97 -2.72 7.71
C ILE A 542 -1.41 -2.41 6.32
N GLN A 543 -0.10 -2.19 6.19
CA GLN A 543 0.53 -1.97 4.88
C GLN A 543 0.38 -3.17 3.94
N THR A 544 0.41 -4.40 4.48
CA THR A 544 0.19 -5.64 3.72
C THR A 544 -1.26 -5.72 3.22
N PHE A 545 -2.25 -5.40 4.06
CA PHE A 545 -3.65 -5.30 3.66
C PHE A 545 -3.83 -4.25 2.56
N LYS A 546 -3.32 -3.03 2.74
CA LYS A 546 -3.41 -1.96 1.71
C LYS A 546 -2.78 -2.37 0.38
N ARG A 547 -1.67 -3.12 0.41
CA ARG A 547 -1.04 -3.64 -0.81
C ARG A 547 -1.91 -4.70 -1.50
N HIS A 548 -2.48 -5.65 -0.74
CA HIS A 548 -3.37 -6.68 -1.33
C HIS A 548 -4.71 -6.11 -1.77
N GLY A 549 -5.26 -5.12 -1.06
CA GLY A 549 -6.46 -4.38 -1.45
C GLY A 549 -6.31 -3.74 -2.82
N ARG A 550 -5.24 -2.96 -3.02
CA ARG A 550 -4.88 -2.42 -4.34
C ARG A 550 -4.76 -3.51 -5.40
N LYS A 551 -4.12 -4.64 -5.08
CA LYS A 551 -3.90 -5.74 -6.03
C LYS A 551 -5.19 -6.45 -6.45
N ASN A 552 -6.16 -6.53 -5.54
CA ASN A 552 -7.37 -7.33 -5.72
C ASN A 552 -8.62 -6.50 -6.03
N GLY A 553 -8.53 -5.16 -6.00
CA GLY A 553 -9.69 -4.28 -6.20
C GLY A 553 -10.59 -4.26 -4.96
N CYS A 554 -9.99 -4.16 -3.77
CA CYS A 554 -10.70 -4.14 -2.50
C CYS A 554 -10.33 -2.86 -1.74
N HIS A 555 -11.35 -2.17 -1.21
CA HIS A 555 -11.16 -1.01 -0.34
C HIS A 555 -10.53 -1.44 0.98
N VAL A 556 -9.42 -0.80 1.36
CA VAL A 556 -8.76 -1.06 2.65
C VAL A 556 -8.62 0.24 3.43
N ILE A 557 -9.48 0.43 4.41
CA ILE A 557 -9.61 1.69 5.15
C ILE A 557 -9.22 1.47 6.61
N THR A 558 -8.48 2.44 7.14
CA THR A 558 -8.04 2.44 8.54
C THR A 558 -8.86 3.44 9.34
N VAL A 559 -9.42 3.02 10.47
CA VAL A 559 -10.23 3.88 11.36
C VAL A 559 -9.50 4.21 12.66
N PRO A 560 -9.82 5.34 13.32
CA PRO A 560 -9.20 5.70 14.59
C PRO A 560 -9.48 4.65 15.69
N PRO A 561 -8.46 4.20 16.43
CA PRO A 561 -8.61 3.16 17.46
C PRO A 561 -9.28 3.68 18.74
N GLU A 562 -9.42 5.01 18.92
CA GLU A 562 -9.92 5.58 20.17
C GLU A 562 -11.36 5.13 20.45
N GLY A 563 -11.52 4.36 21.53
CA GLY A 563 -12.82 3.98 22.09
C GLY A 563 -13.55 2.85 21.34
N THR A 564 -12.96 2.27 20.28
CA THR A 564 -13.54 1.13 19.53
C THR A 564 -13.90 -0.03 20.46
N THR A 565 -12.99 -0.38 21.37
CA THR A 565 -13.19 -1.45 22.37
C THR A 565 -14.16 -1.09 23.51
N LYS A 566 -14.57 0.17 23.64
CA LYS A 566 -15.45 0.66 24.73
C LYS A 566 -16.87 0.98 24.26
N ARG A 567 -17.01 1.52 23.04
CA ARG A 567 -18.30 1.87 22.44
C ARG A 567 -19.10 0.62 22.10
N CYS A 568 -20.40 0.69 22.34
CA CYS A 568 -21.33 -0.30 21.83
C CYS A 568 -21.52 -0.09 20.33
N ALA A 569 -21.34 -1.12 19.51
CA ALA A 569 -21.57 -1.02 18.07
C ALA A 569 -23.01 -0.56 17.74
N LYS A 570 -23.99 -0.98 18.56
CA LYS A 570 -25.42 -0.67 18.38
C LYS A 570 -25.84 0.75 18.78
N CYS A 571 -25.35 1.30 19.89
CA CYS A 571 -25.83 2.62 20.36
C CYS A 571 -24.73 3.64 20.62
N SER A 572 -23.48 3.28 20.34
CA SER A 572 -22.28 4.11 20.53
C SER A 572 -22.00 4.54 21.98
N VAL A 573 -22.80 4.11 22.96
CA VAL A 573 -22.56 4.39 24.39
C VAL A 573 -21.26 3.71 24.83
N GLU A 574 -20.37 4.51 25.43
CA GLU A 574 -19.13 4.00 26.00
C GLU A 574 -19.37 3.34 27.35
N THR A 575 -18.88 2.11 27.49
CA THR A 575 -18.86 1.41 28.77
C THR A 575 -17.42 1.11 29.17
N ALA A 576 -16.99 1.65 30.31
CA ALA A 576 -15.69 1.33 30.88
C ALA A 576 -15.70 -0.14 31.34
N LYS A 577 -14.84 -0.97 30.73
CA LYS A 577 -14.69 -2.39 31.08
C LYS A 577 -13.22 -2.79 31.21
N PRO A 578 -12.83 -3.51 32.27
CA PRO A 578 -11.48 -4.02 32.42
C PRO A 578 -11.08 -5.03 31.32
N LEU A 579 -9.78 -5.27 31.11
CA LEU A 579 -9.26 -6.16 30.05
C LEU A 579 -9.74 -7.62 30.17
N TRP A 580 -9.97 -8.11 31.39
CA TRP A 580 -10.42 -9.49 31.62
C TRP A 580 -11.91 -9.72 31.31
N VAL A 581 -12.68 -8.65 31.10
CA VAL A 581 -14.08 -8.76 30.66
C VAL A 581 -14.06 -9.00 29.16
N ARG A 582 -14.51 -10.19 28.76
CA ARG A 582 -14.50 -10.69 27.37
C ARG A 582 -15.87 -10.66 26.70
N GLU A 583 -16.94 -10.51 27.46
CA GLU A 583 -18.28 -10.26 26.94
C GLU A 583 -18.58 -8.76 26.95
N HIS A 584 -19.15 -8.26 25.87
CA HIS A 584 -19.79 -6.96 25.80
C HIS A 584 -21.26 -7.13 26.17
N SER A 585 -21.74 -6.40 27.18
CA SER A 585 -23.17 -6.21 27.45
C SER A 585 -23.42 -4.73 27.64
N CYS A 586 -24.23 -4.13 26.76
CA CYS A 586 -24.46 -2.70 26.73
C CYS A 586 -25.58 -2.31 27.73
N PRO A 587 -25.30 -1.48 28.75
CA PRO A 587 -26.32 -1.09 29.73
C PRO A 587 -27.40 -0.16 29.17
N ALA A 588 -27.16 0.46 28.00
CA ALA A 588 -28.07 1.43 27.41
C ALA A 588 -29.07 0.80 26.42
N CYS A 589 -28.64 -0.17 25.63
CA CYS A 589 -29.49 -0.79 24.59
C CYS A 589 -29.66 -2.32 24.73
N GLY A 590 -29.00 -2.94 25.71
CA GLY A 590 -29.09 -4.38 25.95
C GLY A 590 -28.37 -5.25 24.91
N PHE A 591 -27.59 -4.67 23.99
CA PHE A 591 -26.81 -5.44 23.00
C PHE A 591 -25.71 -6.26 23.68
N GLU A 592 -25.61 -7.54 23.29
CA GLU A 592 -24.62 -8.48 23.79
C GLU A 592 -23.81 -9.12 22.66
N ALA A 593 -22.50 -9.25 22.86
CA ALA A 593 -21.58 -9.89 21.92
C ALA A 593 -20.26 -10.27 22.62
N ASP A 594 -19.40 -11.06 21.98
CA ASP A 594 -17.98 -11.07 22.35
C ASP A 594 -17.42 -9.63 22.25
N ARG A 595 -16.52 -9.29 23.16
CA ARG A 595 -15.96 -7.94 23.25
C ARG A 595 -15.17 -7.55 21.99
N ASP A 596 -14.36 -8.45 21.47
CA ASP A 596 -13.53 -8.19 20.29
C ASP A 596 -14.45 -8.17 19.05
N ARG A 597 -15.50 -9.00 19.01
CA ARG A 597 -16.53 -8.90 17.96
C ARG A 597 -17.28 -7.56 17.98
N ASN A 598 -17.65 -7.05 19.16
CA ASN A 598 -18.21 -5.70 19.27
C ASN A 598 -17.23 -4.63 18.77
N ALA A 599 -15.93 -4.78 19.05
CA ALA A 599 -14.92 -3.86 18.54
C ALA A 599 -14.81 -3.95 17.01
N ALA A 600 -14.85 -5.15 16.43
CA ALA A 600 -14.84 -5.39 15.00
C ALA A 600 -16.07 -4.76 14.31
N PHE A 601 -17.27 -4.89 14.88
CA PHE A 601 -18.46 -4.19 14.39
C PHE A 601 -18.34 -2.67 14.45
N GLU A 602 -17.76 -2.14 15.54
CA GLU A 602 -17.52 -0.69 15.65
C GLU A 602 -16.52 -0.21 14.58
N VAL A 603 -15.48 -1.01 14.30
CA VAL A 603 -14.53 -0.75 13.21
C VAL A 603 -15.23 -0.76 11.84
N GLN A 604 -16.07 -1.76 11.57
CA GLN A 604 -16.85 -1.85 10.33
C GLN A 604 -17.79 -0.65 10.18
N LYS A 605 -18.51 -0.27 11.24
CA LYS A 605 -19.42 0.87 11.27
C LYS A 605 -18.72 2.19 10.92
N LEU A 606 -17.55 2.43 11.53
CA LEU A 606 -16.75 3.63 11.26
C LEU A 606 -16.19 3.60 9.84
N GLY A 607 -15.78 2.43 9.37
CA GLY A 607 -15.26 2.22 8.03
C GLY A 607 -16.29 2.46 6.93
N LEU A 608 -17.50 1.90 7.06
CA LEU A 608 -18.61 2.12 6.13
C LEU A 608 -18.97 3.62 6.04
N LYS A 609 -18.99 4.30 7.20
CA LYS A 609 -19.25 5.74 7.25
C LYS A 609 -18.16 6.55 6.54
N GLU A 610 -16.89 6.19 6.71
CA GLU A 610 -15.77 6.84 6.04
C GLU A 610 -15.78 6.59 4.52
N LEU A 611 -16.14 5.37 4.11
CA LEU A 611 -16.25 4.98 2.69
C LEU A 611 -17.48 5.58 2.01
N GLY A 612 -18.50 5.99 2.76
CA GLY A 612 -19.75 6.51 2.21
C GLY A 612 -20.72 5.43 1.73
N VAL A 613 -20.65 4.23 2.31
CA VAL A 613 -21.61 3.15 2.07
C VAL A 613 -22.81 3.35 2.99
N ASP A 614 -24.02 3.36 2.43
CA ASP A 614 -25.25 3.39 3.23
C ASP A 614 -25.48 2.03 3.89
N TYR A 615 -25.76 2.04 5.20
CA TYR A 615 -26.02 0.81 5.94
C TYR A 615 -27.16 1.00 6.94
N SER A 616 -27.93 -0.07 7.15
CA SER A 616 -28.79 -0.18 8.32
C SER A 616 -28.04 -0.90 9.43
N LEU A 617 -28.26 -0.45 10.67
CA LEU A 617 -27.59 -1.04 11.82
C LEU A 617 -28.04 -2.47 12.09
N ASP A 618 -29.27 -2.81 11.71
CA ASP A 618 -29.80 -4.15 11.87
C ASP A 618 -29.15 -5.13 10.88
N VAL A 619 -28.90 -4.73 9.63
CA VAL A 619 -28.15 -5.56 8.67
C VAL A 619 -26.71 -5.73 9.13
N LEU A 620 -26.03 -4.64 9.52
CA LEU A 620 -24.64 -4.67 9.98
C LEU A 620 -24.43 -5.61 11.17
N LEU A 621 -25.34 -5.60 12.14
CA LEU A 621 -25.24 -6.41 13.35
C LEU A 621 -25.89 -7.80 13.20
N GLY A 622 -26.50 -8.10 12.05
CA GLY A 622 -27.25 -9.34 11.81
C GLY A 622 -28.52 -9.47 12.65
N LEU A 623 -29.25 -8.37 12.86
CA LEU A 623 -30.40 -8.23 13.76
C LEU A 623 -31.79 -8.22 13.07
N GLY A 624 -31.93 -8.49 11.77
CA GLY A 624 -33.23 -8.69 11.10
C GLY A 624 -33.14 -9.58 9.85
N GLU A 625 -34.15 -10.32 9.37
CA GLU A 625 -35.49 -10.69 9.87
C GLU A 625 -35.56 -12.23 10.05
N SER A 626 -35.91 -12.72 11.24
CA SER A 626 -36.43 -14.08 11.35
C SER A 626 -37.95 -14.04 11.24
N GLU A 627 -38.49 -14.29 10.04
CA GLU A 627 -39.84 -14.83 9.91
C GLU A 627 -39.82 -16.30 10.38
N SER A 628 -39.62 -16.50 11.67
CA SER A 628 -40.18 -17.59 12.47
C SER A 628 -39.52 -17.56 13.84
N THR A 629 -40.35 -17.48 14.87
CA THR A 629 -39.91 -17.72 16.25
C THR A 629 -39.47 -19.17 16.37
N PRO A 630 -38.31 -19.43 17.00
CA PRO A 630 -38.29 -20.42 18.06
C PRO A 630 -37.95 -19.72 19.37
N ALA A 631 -38.81 -19.94 20.36
CA ALA A 631 -38.51 -19.64 21.73
C ALA A 631 -37.42 -20.59 22.22
N GLU A 632 -36.16 -20.23 22.03
CA GLU A 632 -35.06 -20.62 22.90
C GLU A 632 -34.14 -19.41 23.08
N THR A 633 -33.86 -19.09 24.33
CA THR A 633 -32.80 -18.17 24.77
C THR A 633 -31.54 -18.37 23.94
N ALA A 634 -31.27 -17.46 23.00
CA ALA A 634 -30.05 -17.43 22.21
C ALA A 634 -28.86 -17.10 23.13
N THR A 635 -28.23 -18.15 23.64
CA THR A 635 -26.91 -18.07 24.27
C THR A 635 -25.85 -17.84 23.18
N ALA A 636 -25.03 -16.80 23.37
CA ALA A 636 -23.75 -16.50 22.73
C ALA A 636 -23.66 -16.71 21.20
N VAL A 637 -23.48 -15.62 20.44
CA VAL A 637 -23.04 -15.71 19.04
C VAL A 637 -21.62 -16.28 19.05
N ASP A 638 -21.47 -17.56 18.66
CA ASP A 638 -20.24 -18.33 18.78
C ASP A 638 -19.09 -17.73 17.96
N THR A 639 -18.05 -17.24 18.64
CA THR A 639 -16.74 -16.94 18.03
C THR A 639 -16.11 -18.24 17.54
N ARG A 640 -15.71 -18.29 16.27
CA ARG A 640 -14.99 -19.42 15.68
C ARG A 640 -13.50 -19.15 15.68
N GLU A 641 -12.75 -19.89 16.48
CA GLU A 641 -11.30 -19.82 16.48
C GLU A 641 -10.71 -20.62 15.32
N VAL A 642 -9.92 -19.94 14.48
CA VAL A 642 -9.16 -20.54 13.39
C VAL A 642 -7.67 -20.45 13.72
N SER A 643 -7.00 -21.60 13.71
CA SER A 643 -5.54 -21.63 13.82
C SER A 643 -4.92 -21.06 12.55
N ALA A 644 -3.92 -20.19 12.68
CA ALA A 644 -3.11 -19.73 11.55
C ALA A 644 -2.54 -20.87 10.68
N SER A 645 -2.31 -22.05 11.26
CA SER A 645 -1.86 -23.24 10.51
C SER A 645 -2.85 -23.74 9.45
N ARG A 646 -4.11 -23.32 9.54
CA ARG A 646 -5.20 -23.64 8.60
C ARG A 646 -5.39 -22.59 7.50
N VAL A 647 -4.68 -21.45 7.58
CA VAL A 647 -4.66 -20.45 6.50
C VAL A 647 -3.67 -20.96 5.43
N VAL A 648 -4.18 -21.75 4.48
CA VAL A 648 -3.39 -22.34 3.40
C VAL A 648 -3.74 -21.68 2.07
N GLU A 649 -2.74 -21.45 1.22
CA GLU A 649 -2.98 -20.95 -0.13
C GLU A 649 -3.35 -22.13 -1.05
N THR A 650 -4.55 -22.12 -1.64
CA THR A 650 -4.91 -23.04 -2.72
C THR A 650 -3.95 -22.83 -3.90
N GLY A 651 -3.07 -23.81 -4.17
CA GLY A 651 -2.10 -23.77 -5.27
C GLY A 651 -0.63 -23.65 -4.87
N SER A 652 -0.31 -23.47 -3.58
CA SER A 652 1.07 -23.56 -3.11
C SER A 652 1.55 -25.03 -3.16
N LEU A 653 2.59 -25.33 -3.94
CA LEU A 653 3.26 -26.63 -3.89
C LEU A 653 3.73 -26.89 -2.44
N PRO A 654 3.43 -28.06 -1.85
CA PRO A 654 3.90 -28.37 -0.50
C PRO A 654 5.42 -28.26 -0.45
N SER A 655 5.95 -27.63 0.59
CA SER A 655 7.40 -27.54 0.78
C SER A 655 8.00 -28.95 0.68
N ARG A 656 9.09 -29.10 -0.07
CA ARG A 656 9.79 -30.38 -0.33
C ARG A 656 10.34 -31.11 0.91
N ASN A 657 9.97 -30.69 2.13
CA ASN A 657 10.38 -31.32 3.39
C ASN A 657 9.28 -32.17 4.05
N ALA A 658 8.15 -32.43 3.39
CA ALA A 658 7.23 -33.48 3.82
C ALA A 658 7.79 -34.86 3.43
N GLY A 659 8.45 -35.52 4.40
CA GLY A 659 8.65 -36.96 4.47
C GLY A 659 9.23 -37.66 3.24
N ARG A 660 10.55 -37.92 3.24
CA ARG A 660 11.09 -39.06 2.48
C ARG A 660 10.38 -40.34 2.97
N PRO A 661 9.69 -41.10 2.12
CA PRO A 661 9.25 -42.44 2.49
C PRO A 661 10.49 -43.29 2.77
N ALA A 662 10.48 -44.03 3.88
CA ALA A 662 11.53 -44.98 4.21
C ALA A 662 11.65 -46.02 3.08
N SER A 663 12.86 -46.20 2.55
CA SER A 663 13.16 -47.25 1.59
C SER A 663 12.79 -48.62 2.17
N PRO A 664 12.15 -49.51 1.39
CA PRO A 664 11.93 -50.88 1.84
C PRO A 664 13.28 -51.59 1.95
N HIS A 665 13.59 -52.12 3.13
CA HIS A 665 14.69 -53.05 3.31
C HIS A 665 14.46 -54.27 2.41
N ALA A 666 15.47 -54.57 1.59
CA ALA A 666 15.57 -55.81 0.85
C ALA A 666 15.63 -57.00 1.82
N GLY A 667 14.74 -57.96 1.60
CA GLY A 667 14.91 -59.38 1.92
C GLY A 667 14.85 -60.14 0.61
#